data_AF-A0A7Y5GXE1-F1
#
_entry.id   AF-A0A7Y5GXE1-F1
#
_cell.length_a   1.000
_cell.length_b   1.000
_cell.length_c   1.000
_cell.angle_alpha   90.00
_cell.angle_beta   90.00
_cell.angle_gamma   90.00
#
_symmetry.space_group_name_H-M   'P 1'
#
loop_
_entity.id
_entity.type
_entity.pdbx_description
1 polymer ?
#
loop_
_entity_poly.entity_id
_entity_poly.type
_entity_poly.pdbx_seq_one_letter_code
_entity_poly.pdbx_strand_id
1 'polypeptide(L)'
;MQNENQAKVDDWDCKSSPPVINTPKRTFFGAGNLVASALVALLVLAGTSNAKAVCLAVPGDLNGNGSANVVDVQCAILVSLWALDGMVAPQPECLVGDVSNGDTNCDGQTNVVDVQITIQYSLSQPLSAEIDANQNKCPDSCELETCGNGTCAADGSETCVSCPGDCGPCTGACCEPNDSIGCEDAAITACVCAADAFCCEVAWDSTCATEVESLGCGDCPAPPGDCCVAGEGAGCTNAACEACVCAADPFCCDVQWDDLCAGAAASNCQGDCACPIPAGCCEAHDAPGCDNDACEACVCALDPFCCDTAWDGICVGEAQVDCAADCSCPVTSDCCTTPGDVPGCGPGNTACEDCVCALDPFCCDTAFDQLCVDAANGPDCGAACGCVASNPCLDFGVSQACCDTICAVDPFCCETAFDSICQDELALCGNSTCCETGSDAPGCGDPACEACVCAVDPFCCDTAWDGICVGEANDPALCGADCNCVGEICGNGTCGTGEDCANCPDDCGPCTNPCIDFGVDPACCDTICAVDPFCCETAFDSICEGELSLCDAPNPCLDFGVSQACCDTICAVDPFCCETAFDLTCEGELSLCEGTGNPICCETGDGDPGCGDANCEACVCGLDPFCCDTAWDGICVSEAQNECQTECGCAAPPVVSDCCTTVGEVGGCGPGNLACEDCVCALDPFCCDTAFDQLCVDAANGPDCGIACGCIEVQSDCCTTTSGLTGCTDPTCEACVCALDPFCCETSWDGICVNEAQNDCAADCNCPAISDCCTTVGDVPGCGPGNIACEDCVCALDPFCCDTAFDQLCVDAANGPDCGAACGCIATPCIDFGVDPACCDTICAVDPFCCETSFDSICQGELSLCDAPNPCLDFGVSQACCDTICAVDPFCCETAFDLTCEGELSLCEGTGNPVCCETGDGDPGCGDANCEACVCALDPFCCDTAWDGICVGEAQAQCQVECGCGT
;
A
#
# COMPACT_ATOMS: atom_id res chain seq x y z
N MET A 1 2.57 14.39 86.90
CA MET A 1 1.84 14.89 88.10
C MET A 1 2.69 14.67 89.35
N GLN A 2 2.22 15.06 90.54
CA GLN A 2 3.01 15.26 91.77
C GLN A 2 3.88 14.07 92.23
N ASN A 3 5.10 14.41 92.69
CA ASN A 3 5.95 13.79 93.72
C ASN A 3 5.61 12.38 94.26
N GLU A 4 6.63 11.52 94.35
CA GLU A 4 7.08 11.04 95.67
C GLU A 4 8.56 10.59 95.70
N ASN A 5 9.07 10.32 96.91
CA ASN A 5 10.50 10.34 97.24
C ASN A 5 11.08 8.95 97.59
N GLN A 6 12.23 8.63 96.97
CA GLN A 6 13.48 8.25 97.67
C GLN A 6 13.62 6.84 98.33
N ALA A 7 14.64 6.10 97.86
CA ALA A 7 15.69 5.36 98.63
C ALA A 7 15.71 3.80 98.70
N LYS A 8 16.94 3.28 98.44
CA LYS A 8 17.57 2.00 98.88
C LYS A 8 17.07 0.71 98.19
N VAL A 9 17.91 -0.11 97.53
CA VAL A 9 19.28 -0.64 97.80
C VAL A 9 19.31 -1.66 98.96
N ASP A 10 20.04 -2.76 98.73
CA ASP A 10 20.29 -3.98 99.53
C ASP A 10 19.59 -5.22 98.88
N ASP A 11 20.19 -6.39 98.63
CA ASP A 11 21.58 -6.91 98.81
C ASP A 11 21.69 -8.30 98.11
N TRP A 12 22.89 -8.67 97.60
CA TRP A 12 23.48 -10.03 97.36
C TRP A 12 22.65 -11.28 96.89
N ASP A 13 23.22 -12.34 96.28
CA ASP A 13 24.60 -12.74 95.91
C ASP A 13 24.54 -13.73 94.72
N CYS A 14 25.59 -13.81 93.89
CA CYS A 14 25.78 -14.90 92.93
C CYS A 14 26.83 -15.89 93.43
N LYS A 15 26.60 -17.21 93.31
CA LYS A 15 27.63 -18.25 93.49
C LYS A 15 27.52 -19.29 92.37
N SER A 16 28.41 -19.30 91.37
CA SER A 16 29.87 -19.55 91.37
C SER A 16 30.26 -21.03 91.37
N SER A 17 31.14 -21.40 90.44
CA SER A 17 31.72 -22.73 90.21
C SER A 17 32.64 -23.23 91.35
N PRO A 18 33.03 -24.53 91.39
CA PRO A 18 33.43 -25.22 92.64
C PRO A 18 34.98 -25.36 92.85
N PRO A 19 35.53 -26.30 93.67
CA PRO A 19 36.21 -25.97 94.95
C PRO A 19 37.77 -25.96 94.87
N VAL A 20 38.53 -25.02 95.48
CA VAL A 20 38.94 -24.84 96.91
C VAL A 20 40.43 -25.21 97.21
N ILE A 21 41.25 -24.19 97.56
CA ILE A 21 42.29 -24.08 98.65
C ILE A 21 43.50 -23.13 98.31
N ASN A 22 43.71 -22.12 99.17
CA ASN A 22 44.93 -21.35 99.53
C ASN A 22 45.61 -20.29 98.60
N THR A 23 45.28 -19.00 98.85
CA THR A 23 46.16 -17.87 99.30
C THR A 23 47.48 -17.46 98.57
N PRO A 24 47.95 -16.18 98.69
CA PRO A 24 47.24 -14.89 98.81
C PRO A 24 47.91 -13.63 98.15
N LYS A 25 47.22 -12.46 98.21
CA LYS A 25 47.72 -11.08 98.51
C LYS A 25 48.28 -10.10 97.43
N ARG A 26 47.92 -8.81 97.65
CA ARG A 26 48.56 -7.47 97.32
C ARG A 26 48.07 -6.72 96.04
N THR A 27 47.39 -5.55 96.08
CA THR A 27 47.74 -4.13 96.49
C THR A 27 48.70 -3.40 95.51
N PHE A 28 48.54 -2.13 95.06
CA PHE A 28 47.73 -0.97 95.53
C PHE A 28 47.67 0.22 94.50
N PHE A 29 46.95 1.32 94.81
CA PHE A 29 46.90 2.68 94.16
C PHE A 29 46.10 2.87 92.84
N GLY A 30 45.48 4.03 92.54
CA GLY A 30 45.15 5.19 93.40
C GLY A 30 45.17 6.59 92.75
N ALA A 31 44.01 7.26 92.70
CA ALA A 31 43.74 8.73 92.65
C ALA A 31 44.24 9.62 91.48
N GLY A 32 43.48 10.67 91.12
CA GLY A 32 44.04 11.77 90.29
C GLY A 32 43.12 12.81 89.62
N ASN A 33 42.07 13.30 90.28
CA ASN A 33 41.12 14.32 89.77
C ASN A 33 41.70 15.61 89.12
N LEU A 34 41.01 16.08 88.06
CA LEU A 34 40.62 17.48 87.75
C LEU A 34 41.67 18.57 87.38
N VAL A 35 41.50 19.18 86.19
CA VAL A 35 40.91 20.54 85.90
C VAL A 35 41.47 21.10 84.58
N ALA A 36 40.61 21.38 83.59
CA ALA A 36 40.60 22.62 82.77
C ALA A 36 39.51 22.55 81.67
N SER A 37 38.82 23.66 81.42
CA SER A 37 37.79 23.78 80.38
C SER A 37 38.19 24.79 79.28
N ALA A 38 37.55 24.64 78.11
CA ALA A 38 37.23 25.64 77.08
C ALA A 38 38.08 25.74 75.80
N LEU A 39 37.42 25.41 74.67
CA LEU A 39 37.59 25.86 73.27
C LEU A 39 38.96 25.59 72.58
N VAL A 40 39.05 25.26 71.27
CA VAL A 40 38.20 25.59 70.10
C VAL A 40 37.97 24.34 69.21
N ALA A 41 36.87 24.28 68.45
CA ALA A 41 36.53 23.19 67.54
C ALA A 41 37.06 23.37 66.11
N LEU A 42 37.55 22.29 65.47
CA LEU A 42 37.05 21.76 64.18
C LEU A 42 37.73 20.42 63.77
N LEU A 43 36.96 19.58 63.06
CA LEU A 43 37.37 18.49 62.13
C LEU A 43 37.84 17.10 62.64
N VAL A 44 36.93 16.11 62.43
CA VAL A 44 37.13 14.78 61.76
C VAL A 44 37.39 13.50 62.61
N LEU A 45 36.36 12.61 62.59
CA LEU A 45 36.31 11.13 62.79
C LEU A 45 36.78 10.56 64.16
N ALA A 46 36.05 9.68 64.86
CA ALA A 46 35.12 8.63 64.42
C ALA A 46 34.22 8.10 65.58
N GLY A 47 33.06 7.51 65.24
CA GLY A 47 32.46 6.40 65.99
C GLY A 47 31.52 6.72 67.17
N THR A 48 30.25 6.99 66.85
CA THR A 48 29.13 6.35 67.59
C THR A 48 28.36 5.54 66.58
N SER A 49 28.39 4.22 66.72
CA SER A 49 27.64 3.29 65.87
C SER A 49 26.14 3.56 66.00
N ASN A 50 25.45 3.79 64.87
CA ASN A 50 24.01 3.60 64.78
C ASN A 50 23.74 2.08 64.84
N ALA A 51 23.86 1.52 66.04
CA ALA A 51 23.44 0.17 66.35
C ALA A 51 21.91 0.15 66.31
N LYS A 52 21.34 -0.34 65.21
CA LYS A 52 19.90 -0.61 65.12
C LYS A 52 19.71 -2.11 65.19
N ALA A 53 19.12 -2.61 66.26
CA ALA A 53 18.81 -4.03 66.34
C ALA A 53 17.73 -4.35 65.30
N VAL A 54 17.94 -5.44 64.56
CA VAL A 54 16.91 -5.98 63.66
C VAL A 54 15.98 -6.86 64.50
N CYS A 55 14.68 -6.81 64.25
CA CYS A 55 13.77 -7.72 64.94
C CYS A 55 14.07 -9.17 64.51
N LEU A 56 14.75 -9.91 65.38
CA LEU A 56 15.14 -11.30 65.13
C LEU A 56 13.89 -12.18 65.00
N ALA A 57 13.99 -13.24 64.19
CA ALA A 57 12.88 -14.17 63.90
C ALA A 57 12.22 -14.78 65.17
N VAL A 58 12.89 -14.73 66.32
CA VAL A 58 12.28 -14.84 67.64
C VAL A 58 12.70 -13.62 68.47
N PRO A 59 11.79 -12.67 68.76
CA PRO A 59 12.11 -11.50 69.57
C PRO A 59 12.69 -11.87 70.94
N GLY A 60 13.85 -11.30 71.28
CA GLY A 60 14.57 -11.58 72.52
C GLY A 60 15.49 -12.82 72.52
N ASP A 61 15.72 -13.50 71.38
CA ASP A 61 16.71 -14.58 71.25
C ASP A 61 18.13 -14.04 70.98
N LEU A 62 18.77 -13.52 72.02
CA LEU A 62 20.07 -12.86 71.93
C LEU A 62 21.25 -13.79 71.63
N ASN A 63 21.08 -15.09 71.84
CA ASN A 63 22.10 -16.11 71.53
C ASN A 63 21.81 -16.93 70.26
N GLY A 64 20.70 -16.66 69.56
CA GLY A 64 20.40 -17.20 68.23
C GLY A 64 20.09 -18.70 68.20
N ASN A 65 19.56 -19.24 69.30
CA ASN A 65 19.21 -20.66 69.37
C ASN A 65 17.82 -21.00 68.80
N GLY A 66 17.06 -19.98 68.37
CA GLY A 66 15.68 -20.06 67.93
C GLY A 66 14.66 -19.97 69.06
N SER A 67 15.01 -19.47 70.26
CA SER A 67 14.11 -19.39 71.41
C SER A 67 14.57 -18.41 72.50
N ALA A 68 13.85 -17.29 72.66
CA ALA A 68 14.05 -16.36 73.77
C ALA A 68 13.74 -17.03 75.13
N ASN A 69 14.76 -17.17 75.98
CA ASN A 69 14.66 -17.84 77.27
C ASN A 69 15.56 -17.23 78.35
N VAL A 70 15.69 -17.92 79.50
CA VAL A 70 16.47 -17.43 80.64
C VAL A 70 17.98 -17.22 80.33
N VAL A 71 18.52 -17.90 79.31
CA VAL A 71 19.89 -17.67 78.83
C VAL A 71 19.99 -16.30 78.14
N ASP A 72 19.00 -15.92 77.34
CA ASP A 72 18.94 -14.63 76.65
C ASP A 72 18.74 -13.48 77.63
N VAL A 73 17.92 -13.67 78.66
CA VAL A 73 17.82 -12.73 79.79
C VAL A 73 19.19 -12.53 80.47
N GLN A 74 19.97 -13.59 80.64
CA GLN A 74 21.33 -13.48 81.19
C GLN A 74 22.25 -12.71 80.23
N CYS A 75 22.12 -12.90 78.92
CA CYS A 75 22.85 -12.12 77.92
C CYS A 75 22.47 -10.64 77.95
N ALA A 76 21.18 -10.30 77.94
CA ALA A 76 20.71 -8.90 78.02
C ALA A 76 21.32 -8.18 79.25
N ILE A 77 21.31 -8.84 80.42
CA ILE A 77 21.90 -8.31 81.66
C ILE A 77 23.41 -8.09 81.50
N LEU A 78 24.14 -9.05 80.96
CA LEU A 78 25.59 -8.95 80.78
C LEU A 78 25.98 -7.84 79.81
N VAL A 79 25.21 -7.65 78.73
CA VAL A 79 25.46 -6.63 77.70
C VAL A 79 25.12 -5.24 78.20
N SER A 80 23.99 -5.08 78.91
CA SER A 80 23.60 -3.79 79.51
C SER A 80 24.59 -3.33 80.58
N LEU A 81 25.12 -4.27 81.38
CA LEU A 81 26.18 -3.96 82.35
C LEU A 81 27.51 -3.60 81.66
N TRP A 82 27.83 -4.23 80.53
CA TRP A 82 29.01 -3.93 79.73
C TRP A 82 28.94 -2.56 79.03
N ALA A 83 27.76 -2.20 78.51
CA ALA A 83 27.50 -0.89 77.92
C ALA A 83 27.64 0.23 78.99
N LEU A 84 27.09 0.02 80.19
CA LEU A 84 27.18 0.96 81.32
C LEU A 84 28.61 1.19 81.85
N ASP A 85 29.53 0.21 81.73
CA ASP A 85 30.94 0.36 82.14
C ASP A 85 31.82 1.03 81.05
N GLY A 86 31.24 1.42 79.91
CA GLY A 86 31.93 2.15 78.84
C GLY A 86 32.81 1.27 77.95
N MET A 87 32.44 -0.01 77.75
CA MET A 87 33.00 -0.90 76.72
C MET A 87 34.52 -1.20 76.82
N VAL A 88 35.10 -1.28 78.03
CA VAL A 88 36.58 -1.37 78.22
C VAL A 88 37.13 -2.82 78.35
N ALA A 89 36.35 -3.84 78.02
CA ALA A 89 36.72 -5.27 78.13
C ALA A 89 36.00 -6.11 77.05
N PRO A 90 36.41 -7.35 76.71
CA PRO A 90 35.82 -8.08 75.59
C PRO A 90 34.32 -8.34 75.75
N GLN A 91 33.61 -8.31 74.62
CA GLN A 91 32.17 -8.54 74.49
C GLN A 91 31.74 -9.87 75.15
N PRO A 92 30.55 -9.94 75.78
CA PRO A 92 30.00 -11.19 76.31
C PRO A 92 29.86 -12.27 75.21
N GLU A 93 30.43 -13.46 75.42
CA GLU A 93 30.46 -14.58 74.45
C GLU A 93 29.07 -15.11 74.05
N CYS A 94 27.98 -14.67 74.70
CA CYS A 94 26.63 -15.19 74.48
C CYS A 94 25.74 -14.33 73.58
N LEU A 95 26.27 -13.23 73.01
CA LEU A 95 25.61 -12.51 71.91
C LEU A 95 25.90 -13.17 70.56
N VAL A 96 24.91 -13.21 69.67
CA VAL A 96 25.15 -13.48 68.25
C VAL A 96 25.84 -12.28 67.59
N GLY A 97 27.16 -12.38 67.42
CA GLY A 97 27.95 -11.49 66.57
C GLY A 97 28.20 -10.08 67.12
N ASP A 98 27.15 -9.30 67.34
CA ASP A 98 27.21 -7.86 67.62
C ASP A 98 26.52 -7.48 68.94
N VAL A 99 26.99 -6.39 69.54
CA VAL A 99 26.44 -5.75 70.75
C VAL A 99 25.15 -4.98 70.49
N SER A 100 24.93 -4.56 69.24
CA SER A 100 23.69 -3.93 68.77
C SER A 100 22.46 -4.78 69.07
N ASN A 101 22.55 -6.11 68.94
CA ASN A 101 21.46 -7.04 69.24
C ASN A 101 20.96 -6.98 70.70
N GLY A 102 21.73 -6.41 71.63
CA GLY A 102 21.29 -6.18 73.00
C GLY A 102 20.34 -4.99 73.18
N ASP A 103 20.28 -4.06 72.23
CA ASP A 103 19.34 -2.92 72.17
C ASP A 103 17.97 -3.38 71.65
N THR A 104 17.29 -4.20 72.44
CA THR A 104 16.03 -4.85 72.06
C THR A 104 14.84 -3.89 71.90
N ASN A 105 14.94 -2.63 72.34
CA ASN A 105 13.95 -1.59 72.05
C ASN A 105 14.39 -0.59 70.97
N CYS A 106 15.60 -0.72 70.44
CA CYS A 106 16.17 0.12 69.40
C CYS A 106 16.18 1.63 69.74
N ASP A 107 16.33 1.98 71.03
CA ASP A 107 16.47 3.38 71.46
C ASP A 107 17.91 3.92 71.32
N GLY A 108 18.83 3.07 70.85
CA GLY A 108 20.25 3.35 70.66
C GLY A 108 21.11 3.08 71.90
N GLN A 109 20.53 2.54 72.98
CA GLN A 109 21.22 2.33 74.25
C GLN A 109 20.82 1.00 74.92
N THR A 110 21.65 -0.04 74.79
CA THR A 110 21.45 -1.27 75.58
C THR A 110 21.50 -1.01 77.10
N ASN A 111 20.34 -1.06 77.74
CA ASN A 111 20.13 -0.64 79.13
C ASN A 111 19.15 -1.56 79.88
N VAL A 112 18.66 -1.14 81.06
CA VAL A 112 17.76 -1.97 81.88
C VAL A 112 16.38 -2.18 81.25
N VAL A 113 15.95 -1.30 80.33
CA VAL A 113 14.69 -1.44 79.59
C VAL A 113 14.74 -2.66 78.67
N ASP A 114 15.88 -2.90 78.01
CA ASP A 114 16.08 -4.07 77.14
C ASP A 114 16.04 -5.40 77.87
N VAL A 115 16.64 -5.42 79.07
CA VAL A 115 16.54 -6.56 79.97
C VAL A 115 15.08 -6.83 80.33
N GLN A 116 14.29 -5.80 80.58
CA GLN A 116 12.88 -5.94 80.92
C GLN A 116 12.06 -6.51 79.75
N ILE A 117 12.32 -6.04 78.53
CA ILE A 117 11.67 -6.50 77.30
C ILE A 117 12.06 -7.96 76.99
N THR A 118 13.34 -8.31 77.09
CA THR A 118 13.83 -9.70 76.96
C THR A 118 13.18 -10.65 77.98
N ILE A 119 12.94 -10.18 79.21
CA ILE A 119 12.19 -10.92 80.24
C ILE A 119 10.71 -11.09 79.86
N GLN A 120 10.07 -10.05 79.32
CA GLN A 120 8.67 -10.12 78.88
C GLN A 120 8.50 -11.16 77.76
N TYR A 121 9.40 -11.18 76.76
CA TYR A 121 9.44 -12.22 75.73
C TYR A 121 9.66 -13.62 76.28
N SER A 122 10.66 -13.80 77.15
CA SER A 122 10.96 -15.09 77.79
C SER A 122 9.82 -15.64 78.65
N LEU A 123 8.88 -14.78 79.07
CA LEU A 123 7.67 -15.13 79.82
C LEU A 123 6.39 -15.08 78.96
N SER A 124 6.54 -14.86 77.64
CA SER A 124 5.46 -14.67 76.66
C SER A 124 4.38 -13.67 77.13
N GLN A 125 4.81 -12.61 77.83
CA GLN A 125 3.93 -11.52 78.23
C GLN A 125 3.81 -10.52 77.08
N PRO A 126 2.63 -9.89 76.90
CA PRO A 126 2.50 -8.80 75.93
C PRO A 126 3.35 -7.61 76.37
N LEU A 127 3.92 -6.91 75.39
CA LEU A 127 4.51 -5.60 75.60
C LEU A 127 3.41 -4.56 75.85
N SER A 128 3.79 -3.38 76.35
CA SER A 128 2.87 -2.25 76.47
C SER A 128 2.61 -1.62 75.11
N ALA A 129 1.38 -1.16 74.87
CA ALA A 129 0.99 -0.45 73.65
C ALA A 129 1.69 0.92 73.42
N GLU A 130 2.60 1.32 74.30
CA GLU A 130 3.54 2.44 74.12
C GLU A 130 4.89 1.99 73.51
N ILE A 131 5.09 0.68 73.33
CA ILE A 131 6.32 0.05 72.83
C ILE A 131 6.00 -0.81 71.59
N ASP A 132 4.85 -1.50 71.59
CA ASP A 132 4.37 -2.42 70.55
C ASP A 132 2.87 -2.12 70.38
N ALA A 133 2.56 -1.13 69.55
CA ALA A 133 1.18 -0.63 69.37
C ALA A 133 0.35 -1.55 68.48
N ASN A 134 1.00 -2.21 67.51
CA ASN A 134 0.35 -3.14 66.58
C ASN A 134 0.19 -4.58 67.15
N GLN A 135 0.80 -4.88 68.30
CA GLN A 135 0.75 -6.16 69.03
C GLN A 135 1.41 -7.33 68.28
N ASN A 136 2.28 -7.06 67.31
CA ASN A 136 2.98 -8.08 66.55
C ASN A 136 4.16 -8.72 67.32
N LYS A 137 4.51 -8.15 68.50
CA LYS A 137 5.59 -8.55 69.41
C LYS A 137 7.00 -8.13 68.96
N CYS A 138 7.13 -7.18 68.05
CA CYS A 138 8.32 -6.35 67.88
C CYS A 138 8.03 -4.96 68.51
N PRO A 139 9.03 -4.26 69.06
CA PRO A 139 8.83 -2.87 69.43
C PRO A 139 8.75 -2.02 68.16
N ASP A 140 7.76 -1.13 68.07
CA ASP A 140 7.52 -0.27 66.89
C ASP A 140 8.79 0.55 66.53
N SER A 141 9.65 0.86 67.51
CA SER A 141 10.94 1.55 67.32
C SER A 141 12.04 0.68 66.68
N CYS A 142 11.92 -0.65 66.79
CA CYS A 142 12.74 -1.61 66.07
C CYS A 142 12.18 -1.96 64.68
N GLU A 143 10.94 -1.60 64.41
CA GLU A 143 10.34 -1.78 63.09
C GLU A 143 10.85 -0.67 62.16
N LEU A 144 11.81 -1.04 61.32
CA LEU A 144 11.85 -0.46 59.99
C LEU A 144 10.79 -1.17 59.16
N GLU A 145 9.77 -0.42 58.76
CA GLU A 145 9.08 -0.70 57.51
C GLU A 145 10.16 -0.76 56.41
N THR A 146 10.34 -1.95 55.84
CA THR A 146 10.77 -2.26 54.46
C THR A 146 11.56 -1.18 53.72
N CYS A 147 12.68 -0.72 54.31
CA CYS A 147 13.60 0.19 53.64
C CYS A 147 15.02 0.13 54.22
N GLY A 148 16.00 -0.04 53.33
CA GLY A 148 17.41 -0.28 53.61
C GLY A 148 17.83 -1.75 53.54
N ASN A 149 17.08 -2.61 52.85
CA ASN A 149 17.37 -4.04 52.67
C ASN A 149 18.31 -4.32 51.47
N GLY A 150 18.45 -3.37 50.53
CA GLY A 150 19.27 -3.43 49.32
C GLY A 150 18.60 -3.99 48.06
N THR A 151 17.29 -4.23 48.06
CA THR A 151 16.48 -4.79 46.97
C THR A 151 15.05 -4.26 47.01
N CYS A 152 14.63 -3.53 45.98
CA CYS A 152 13.25 -3.06 45.84
C CYS A 152 12.25 -4.24 45.77
N ALA A 153 11.22 -4.23 46.61
CA ALA A 153 10.21 -5.27 46.67
C ALA A 153 9.25 -5.25 45.46
N ALA A 154 9.27 -6.33 44.66
CA ALA A 154 8.46 -6.50 43.45
C ALA A 154 6.98 -6.85 43.70
N ASP A 155 6.43 -6.47 44.87
CA ASP A 155 5.02 -6.66 45.26
C ASP A 155 4.31 -5.33 45.60
N GLY A 156 4.87 -4.22 45.11
CA GLY A 156 4.35 -2.87 45.32
C GLY A 156 4.52 -2.31 46.73
N SER A 157 5.10 -3.09 47.66
CA SER A 157 5.28 -2.65 49.06
C SER A 157 6.45 -1.66 49.26
N GLU A 158 7.37 -1.58 48.29
CA GLU A 158 8.47 -0.62 48.24
C GLU A 158 8.45 0.08 46.87
N THR A 159 8.34 1.41 46.86
CA THR A 159 8.40 2.25 45.64
C THR A 159 9.51 3.28 45.78
N CYS A 160 9.87 3.96 44.69
CA CYS A 160 10.83 5.07 44.76
C CYS A 160 10.36 6.24 45.67
N VAL A 161 9.07 6.31 45.99
CA VAL A 161 8.47 7.29 46.92
C VAL A 161 8.47 6.78 48.36
N SER A 162 8.14 5.50 48.61
CA SER A 162 8.09 4.92 49.97
C SER A 162 9.46 4.46 50.48
N CYS A 163 10.33 3.97 49.60
CA CYS A 163 11.73 3.62 49.91
C CYS A 163 12.73 4.02 48.79
N PRO A 164 13.16 5.30 48.76
CA PRO A 164 14.21 5.76 47.83
C PRO A 164 15.60 5.12 48.07
N GLY A 165 15.78 4.40 49.18
CA GLY A 165 17.05 3.79 49.58
C GLY A 165 17.38 2.49 48.86
N ASP A 166 16.36 1.70 48.51
CA ASP A 166 16.50 0.39 47.86
C ASP A 166 16.00 0.40 46.41
N CYS A 167 14.89 1.12 46.14
CA CYS A 167 14.35 1.32 44.79
C CYS A 167 15.06 2.42 43.99
N GLY A 168 15.94 3.18 44.64
CA GLY A 168 16.52 4.40 44.08
C GLY A 168 15.57 5.60 44.11
N PRO A 169 16.05 6.81 43.80
CA PRO A 169 15.18 7.96 43.58
C PRO A 169 14.32 7.73 42.33
N CYS A 170 13.09 8.26 42.33
CA CYS A 170 12.30 8.35 41.10
C CYS A 170 13.05 9.27 40.13
N THR A 171 13.46 8.77 38.97
CA THR A 171 14.30 9.52 38.03
C THR A 171 13.82 9.34 36.61
N GLY A 172 13.04 10.32 36.16
CA GLY A 172 12.43 10.41 34.84
C GLY A 172 11.37 11.50 34.89
N ALA A 173 11.16 12.22 33.79
CA ALA A 173 10.07 13.16 33.68
C ALA A 173 8.74 12.38 33.71
N CYS A 174 7.71 12.91 34.36
CA CYS A 174 6.42 12.20 34.46
C CYS A 174 5.71 12.04 33.11
N CYS A 175 6.01 12.93 32.17
CA CYS A 175 5.40 12.99 30.84
C CYS A 175 6.15 12.18 29.79
N GLU A 176 7.17 11.41 30.18
CA GLU A 176 8.02 10.64 29.27
C GLU A 176 8.22 9.21 29.79
N PRO A 177 8.26 8.19 28.90
CA PRO A 177 8.66 6.84 29.28
C PRO A 177 10.06 6.83 29.90
N ASN A 178 10.24 6.13 31.01
CA ASN A 178 11.53 5.97 31.66
C ASN A 178 11.68 4.61 32.37
N ASP A 179 12.92 4.14 32.47
CA ASP A 179 13.25 2.84 33.08
C ASP A 179 13.06 2.79 34.62
N SER A 180 12.44 3.81 35.23
CA SER A 180 12.26 3.91 36.68
C SER A 180 10.81 3.59 37.10
N ILE A 181 10.64 3.18 38.36
CA ILE A 181 9.37 2.72 38.90
C ILE A 181 8.70 3.91 39.60
N GLY A 182 8.09 4.79 38.79
CA GLY A 182 7.60 6.12 39.17
C GLY A 182 8.26 7.25 38.36
N CYS A 183 7.93 8.50 38.67
CA CYS A 183 8.54 9.68 38.04
C CYS A 183 9.02 10.71 39.08
N GLU A 184 9.76 11.74 38.64
CA GLU A 184 10.42 12.69 39.56
C GLU A 184 9.46 13.51 40.44
N ASP A 185 8.20 13.70 40.01
CA ASP A 185 7.15 14.27 40.86
C ASP A 185 6.42 13.17 41.65
N ALA A 186 6.61 13.18 42.97
CA ALA A 186 6.00 12.22 43.88
C ALA A 186 4.47 12.36 44.02
N ALA A 187 3.88 13.50 43.66
CA ALA A 187 2.43 13.70 43.65
C ALA A 187 1.79 13.13 42.39
N ILE A 188 2.40 13.36 41.21
CA ILE A 188 1.97 12.73 39.95
C ILE A 188 2.14 11.22 40.07
N THR A 189 3.31 10.75 40.49
CA THR A 189 3.59 9.33 40.75
C THR A 189 2.51 8.73 41.65
N ALA A 190 2.29 9.28 42.85
CA ALA A 190 1.30 8.72 43.78
C ALA A 190 -0.16 8.76 43.29
N CYS A 191 -0.47 9.62 42.31
CA CYS A 191 -1.79 9.68 41.69
C CYS A 191 -1.95 8.60 40.61
N VAL A 192 -0.98 8.47 39.69
CA VAL A 192 -0.97 7.42 38.66
C VAL A 192 -0.88 6.04 39.31
N CYS A 193 0.03 5.82 40.28
CA CYS A 193 0.12 4.57 41.06
C CYS A 193 -1.20 4.12 41.71
N ALA A 194 -2.12 5.06 41.99
CA ALA A 194 -3.39 4.76 42.65
C ALA A 194 -4.49 4.34 41.65
N ALA A 195 -4.28 4.55 40.35
CA ALA A 195 -5.13 4.10 39.27
C ALA A 195 -4.56 2.84 38.59
N ASP A 196 -3.29 2.88 38.16
CA ASP A 196 -2.54 1.73 37.67
C ASP A 196 -1.32 1.44 38.57
N ALA A 197 -1.30 0.22 39.12
CA ALA A 197 -0.18 -0.28 39.90
C ALA A 197 1.04 -0.63 39.04
N PHE A 198 0.85 -0.95 37.75
CA PHE A 198 1.93 -1.36 36.84
C PHE A 198 3.01 -0.28 36.71
N CYS A 199 2.59 0.98 36.63
CA CYS A 199 3.47 2.16 36.62
C CYS A 199 4.39 2.30 37.84
N CYS A 200 4.06 1.59 38.92
CA CYS A 200 4.75 1.64 40.20
C CYS A 200 5.17 0.26 40.73
N GLU A 201 5.05 -0.79 39.90
CA GLU A 201 5.51 -2.15 40.16
C GLU A 201 6.47 -2.67 39.07
N VAL A 202 6.39 -2.16 37.83
CA VAL A 202 7.15 -2.66 36.68
C VAL A 202 8.03 -1.58 36.05
N ALA A 203 7.45 -0.54 35.45
CA ALA A 203 8.16 0.59 34.84
C ALA A 203 7.20 1.76 34.56
N TRP A 204 7.72 2.98 34.47
CA TRP A 204 6.97 4.14 34.00
C TRP A 204 7.04 4.22 32.46
N ASP A 205 6.20 3.46 31.77
CA ASP A 205 6.18 3.42 30.31
C ASP A 205 5.31 4.52 29.66
N SER A 206 5.07 4.43 28.34
CA SER A 206 4.23 5.39 27.61
C SER A 206 2.79 5.45 28.09
N THR A 207 2.23 4.34 28.59
CA THR A 207 0.89 4.32 29.19
C THR A 207 0.88 5.18 30.45
N CYS A 208 1.89 4.98 31.31
CA CYS A 208 2.05 5.75 32.55
C CYS A 208 2.24 7.25 32.31
N ALA A 209 2.91 7.63 31.21
CA ALA A 209 3.05 9.02 30.80
C ALA A 209 1.70 9.61 30.32
N THR A 210 0.94 8.91 29.47
CA THR A 210 -0.40 9.36 29.02
C THR A 210 -1.42 9.39 30.17
N GLU A 211 -1.28 8.53 31.17
CA GLU A 211 -2.14 8.52 32.36
C GLU A 211 -1.98 9.75 33.27
N VAL A 212 -0.87 10.50 33.15
CA VAL A 212 -0.71 11.76 33.90
C VAL A 212 -1.85 12.73 33.61
N GLU A 213 -2.17 12.93 32.33
CA GLU A 213 -3.22 13.86 31.90
C GLU A 213 -4.61 13.22 31.89
N SER A 214 -4.73 11.98 31.39
CA SER A 214 -6.04 11.34 31.24
C SER A 214 -6.74 11.06 32.58
N LEU A 215 -5.96 10.90 33.67
CA LEU A 215 -6.46 10.79 35.03
C LEU A 215 -6.54 12.14 35.77
N GLY A 216 -6.05 13.23 35.16
CA GLY A 216 -5.93 14.55 35.81
C GLY A 216 -4.95 14.57 36.98
N CYS A 217 -3.90 13.75 36.91
CA CYS A 217 -2.86 13.62 37.94
C CYS A 217 -1.79 14.72 37.82
N GLY A 218 -1.58 15.26 36.63
CA GLY A 218 -0.77 16.44 36.33
C GLY A 218 -1.10 16.96 34.92
N ASP A 219 -0.61 18.15 34.60
CA ASP A 219 -0.64 18.68 33.23
C ASP A 219 0.75 18.43 32.62
N CYS A 220 0.82 17.81 31.45
CA CYS A 220 2.07 17.58 30.75
C CYS A 220 2.29 18.68 29.72
N PRO A 221 3.27 19.58 29.91
CA PRO A 221 3.61 20.54 28.87
C PRO A 221 4.13 19.73 27.68
N ALA A 222 3.37 19.72 26.58
CA ALA A 222 3.77 19.06 25.36
C ALA A 222 5.19 19.55 24.97
N PRO A 223 6.10 18.63 24.60
CA PRO A 223 7.48 18.99 24.33
C PRO A 223 7.56 20.03 23.21
N PRO A 224 8.47 21.01 23.31
CA PRO A 224 8.63 22.03 22.27
C PRO A 224 8.91 21.34 20.93
N GLY A 225 8.09 21.61 19.92
CA GLY A 225 8.08 20.93 18.64
C GLY A 225 9.18 21.40 17.68
N ASP A 226 9.06 21.00 16.41
CA ASP A 226 9.79 21.70 15.35
C ASP A 226 9.39 23.18 15.36
N CYS A 227 10.33 24.09 15.13
CA CYS A 227 10.02 25.52 15.07
C CYS A 227 9.22 25.90 13.82
N CYS A 228 9.21 25.03 12.82
CA CYS A 228 8.70 25.31 11.48
C CYS A 228 7.31 24.67 11.25
N VAL A 229 6.74 24.05 12.28
CA VAL A 229 5.41 23.41 12.29
C VAL A 229 4.71 23.80 13.59
N ALA A 230 3.38 23.89 13.61
CA ALA A 230 2.64 24.05 14.84
C ALA A 230 2.83 22.85 15.79
N GLY A 231 2.89 23.13 17.09
CA GLY A 231 2.97 22.14 18.15
C GLY A 231 1.92 22.40 19.23
N GLU A 232 1.65 21.36 20.03
CA GLU A 232 0.73 21.48 21.18
C GLU A 232 1.40 22.14 22.41
N GLY A 233 2.73 22.30 22.38
CA GLY A 233 3.54 22.90 23.44
C GLY A 233 3.88 24.37 23.19
N ALA A 234 4.34 25.07 24.23
CA ALA A 234 4.90 26.42 24.11
C ALA A 234 6.41 26.36 23.82
N GLY A 235 6.89 27.23 22.93
CA GLY A 235 8.27 27.25 22.44
C GLY A 235 8.56 26.13 21.43
N CYS A 236 9.80 26.10 20.94
CA CYS A 236 10.23 25.13 19.91
C CYS A 236 11.69 24.68 20.11
N THR A 237 12.10 23.61 19.43
CA THR A 237 13.39 22.93 19.62
C THR A 237 14.64 23.80 19.36
N ASN A 238 14.56 24.83 18.52
CA ASN A 238 15.67 25.74 18.24
C ASN A 238 15.57 27.02 19.09
N ALA A 239 16.34 27.07 20.18
CA ALA A 239 16.37 28.19 21.13
C ALA A 239 16.74 29.56 20.54
N ALA A 240 17.37 29.63 19.36
CA ALA A 240 17.63 30.90 18.67
C ALA A 240 16.39 31.38 17.90
N CYS A 241 15.69 30.43 17.26
CA CYS A 241 14.40 30.65 16.62
C CYS A 241 13.33 31.06 17.63
N GLU A 242 13.16 30.23 18.67
CA GLU A 242 12.28 30.47 19.81
C GLU A 242 12.50 31.89 20.35
N ALA A 243 13.73 32.25 20.72
CA ALA A 243 14.03 33.58 21.26
C ALA A 243 13.73 34.75 20.31
N CYS A 244 13.72 34.53 18.99
CA CYS A 244 13.32 35.52 18.00
C CYS A 244 11.78 35.63 17.93
N VAL A 245 11.07 34.51 17.84
CA VAL A 245 9.60 34.46 17.78
C VAL A 245 8.99 34.95 19.11
N CYS A 246 9.48 34.53 20.28
CA CYS A 246 9.05 35.05 21.59
C CYS A 246 9.21 36.58 21.73
N ALA A 247 10.16 37.16 20.99
CA ALA A 247 10.41 38.60 21.00
C ALA A 247 9.47 39.38 20.07
N ALA A 248 8.87 38.69 19.09
CA ALA A 248 7.79 39.20 18.25
C ALA A 248 6.42 39.02 18.94
N ASP A 249 6.09 37.79 19.35
CA ASP A 249 4.89 37.45 20.12
C ASP A 249 5.21 36.55 21.34
N PRO A 250 5.00 37.03 22.58
CA PRO A 250 5.12 36.21 23.78
C PRO A 250 4.16 35.02 23.86
N PHE A 251 3.03 35.03 23.14
CA PHE A 251 2.05 33.93 23.13
C PHE A 251 2.71 32.60 22.76
N CYS A 252 3.61 32.62 21.77
CA CYS A 252 4.35 31.46 21.26
C CYS A 252 5.17 30.72 22.33
N CYS A 253 5.49 31.39 23.44
CA CYS A 253 6.41 30.88 24.47
C CYS A 253 5.82 30.88 25.88
N ASP A 254 4.72 31.60 26.10
CA ASP A 254 3.93 31.59 27.34
C ASP A 254 2.66 30.71 27.26
N VAL A 255 2.20 30.34 26.05
CA VAL A 255 0.92 29.63 25.83
C VAL A 255 1.06 28.42 24.89
N GLN A 256 1.30 28.62 23.60
CA GLN A 256 1.39 27.54 22.60
C GLN A 256 2.11 28.02 21.33
N TRP A 257 2.86 27.13 20.70
CA TRP A 257 3.50 27.32 19.39
C TRP A 257 2.55 26.92 18.25
N ASP A 258 1.62 27.80 17.88
CA ASP A 258 0.63 27.53 16.82
C ASP A 258 1.14 27.86 15.40
N ASP A 259 0.26 27.77 14.39
CA ASP A 259 0.61 28.07 12.98
C ASP A 259 1.08 29.51 12.78
N LEU A 260 0.63 30.47 13.61
CA LEU A 260 1.12 31.85 13.56
C LEU A 260 2.55 31.93 14.11
N CYS A 261 2.89 31.12 15.11
CA CYS A 261 4.25 31.00 15.64
C CYS A 261 5.21 30.32 14.64
N ALA A 262 4.77 29.25 13.98
CA ALA A 262 5.53 28.59 12.91
C ALA A 262 5.70 29.49 11.67
N GLY A 263 4.63 30.16 11.23
CA GLY A 263 4.69 31.16 10.16
C GLY A 263 5.59 32.35 10.50
N ALA A 264 5.59 32.82 11.76
CA ALA A 264 6.50 33.86 12.23
C ALA A 264 7.97 33.39 12.28
N ALA A 265 8.23 32.12 12.61
CA ALA A 265 9.55 31.51 12.55
C ALA A 265 10.11 31.50 11.12
N ALA A 266 9.29 31.09 10.14
CA ALA A 266 9.66 31.03 8.74
C ALA A 266 9.88 32.42 8.12
N SER A 267 9.00 33.39 8.40
CA SER A 267 9.01 34.72 7.76
C SER A 267 9.89 35.76 8.46
N ASN A 268 9.83 35.88 9.78
CA ASN A 268 10.44 37.00 10.52
C ASN A 268 11.82 36.67 11.12
N CYS A 269 12.13 35.38 11.26
CA CYS A 269 13.29 34.90 12.02
C CYS A 269 14.26 34.03 11.18
N GLN A 270 14.17 34.14 9.85
CA GLN A 270 14.90 33.41 8.81
C GLN A 270 16.40 33.13 9.09
N GLY A 271 17.11 34.08 9.71
CA GLY A 271 18.55 33.94 9.98
C GLY A 271 18.93 32.97 11.10
N ASP A 272 18.01 32.69 12.03
CA ASP A 272 18.24 31.90 13.24
C ASP A 272 17.41 30.61 13.29
N CYS A 273 16.29 30.54 12.55
CA CYS A 273 15.39 29.39 12.56
C CYS A 273 15.84 28.19 11.72
N ALA A 274 16.49 28.43 10.57
CA ALA A 274 16.84 27.39 9.59
C ALA A 274 15.65 26.52 9.16
N CYS A 275 14.43 27.09 9.17
CA CYS A 275 13.27 26.45 8.58
C CYS A 275 13.48 26.24 7.08
N PRO A 276 12.94 25.16 6.50
CA PRO A 276 12.58 25.17 5.09
C PRO A 276 11.74 26.43 4.86
N ILE A 277 12.19 27.27 3.94
CA ILE A 277 11.41 28.40 3.45
C ILE A 277 10.19 27.79 2.71
N PRO A 278 9.02 28.47 2.60
CA PRO A 278 8.05 28.13 1.56
C PRO A 278 8.73 27.83 0.22
N ALA A 279 8.12 26.97 -0.60
CA ALA A 279 8.77 26.49 -1.82
C ALA A 279 9.07 27.66 -2.77
N GLY A 280 9.90 27.41 -3.79
CA GLY A 280 10.35 28.48 -4.68
C GLY A 280 9.16 29.22 -5.28
N CYS A 281 9.23 30.55 -5.40
CA CYS A 281 8.11 31.40 -5.88
C CYS A 281 7.50 31.05 -7.25
N CYS A 282 8.04 30.03 -7.92
CA CYS A 282 7.70 29.56 -9.26
C CYS A 282 6.97 28.20 -9.22
N GLU A 283 6.72 27.65 -8.03
CA GLU A 283 6.02 26.40 -7.74
C GLU A 283 4.89 26.68 -6.74
N ALA A 284 3.76 25.97 -6.85
CA ALA A 284 2.59 26.21 -6.00
C ALA A 284 2.75 25.46 -4.66
N HIS A 285 2.30 26.07 -3.57
CA HIS A 285 2.37 25.51 -2.22
C HIS A 285 1.36 26.16 -1.24
N ASP A 286 0.92 25.39 -0.24
CA ASP A 286 -0.17 25.80 0.66
C ASP A 286 0.21 26.93 1.65
N ALA A 287 1.51 27.19 1.83
CA ALA A 287 1.97 28.31 2.66
C ALA A 287 1.81 29.66 1.92
N PRO A 288 1.49 30.78 2.61
CA PRO A 288 1.53 32.12 2.03
C PRO A 288 2.95 32.68 1.93
N GLY A 289 3.18 33.60 0.99
CA GLY A 289 4.49 34.18 0.67
C GLY A 289 5.39 33.23 -0.13
N CYS A 290 6.66 33.60 -0.38
CA CYS A 290 7.59 32.72 -1.09
C CYS A 290 9.07 33.04 -0.79
N ASP A 291 10.02 32.30 -1.38
CA ASP A 291 11.45 32.39 -1.03
C ASP A 291 12.21 33.65 -1.51
N ASN A 292 11.57 34.54 -2.29
CA ASN A 292 12.16 35.76 -2.84
C ASN A 292 11.32 36.99 -2.49
N ASP A 293 11.77 37.77 -1.50
CA ASP A 293 11.16 39.03 -1.02
C ASP A 293 10.70 39.99 -2.14
N ALA A 294 11.41 40.04 -3.27
CA ALA A 294 11.10 40.94 -4.38
C ALA A 294 9.97 40.39 -5.28
N CYS A 295 9.91 39.07 -5.42
CA CYS A 295 8.82 38.37 -6.09
C CYS A 295 7.55 38.46 -5.26
N GLU A 296 7.63 38.02 -3.99
CA GLU A 296 6.55 38.08 -3.01
C GLU A 296 5.95 39.49 -2.95
N ALA A 297 6.77 40.53 -2.71
CA ALA A 297 6.28 41.90 -2.61
C ALA A 297 5.66 42.46 -3.90
N CYS A 298 5.89 41.83 -5.06
CA CYS A 298 5.19 42.14 -6.31
C CYS A 298 3.85 41.41 -6.37
N VAL A 299 3.84 40.09 -6.15
CA VAL A 299 2.64 39.24 -6.20
C VAL A 299 1.63 39.65 -5.11
N CYS A 300 2.05 39.84 -3.85
CA CYS A 300 1.17 40.35 -2.78
C CYS A 300 0.50 41.71 -3.10
N ALA A 301 1.08 42.48 -4.03
CA ALA A 301 0.56 43.78 -4.43
C ALA A 301 -0.43 43.71 -5.61
N LEU A 302 -0.49 42.56 -6.28
CA LEU A 302 -1.48 42.18 -7.28
C LEU A 302 -2.63 41.42 -6.58
N ASP A 303 -2.33 40.26 -5.99
CA ASP A 303 -3.25 39.48 -5.16
C ASP A 303 -2.76 39.33 -3.69
N PRO A 304 -3.47 39.93 -2.71
CA PRO A 304 -3.23 39.68 -1.29
C PRO A 304 -3.41 38.22 -0.86
N PHE A 305 -4.21 37.40 -1.56
CA PHE A 305 -4.45 35.99 -1.23
C PHE A 305 -3.13 35.21 -1.15
N CYS A 306 -2.20 35.49 -2.07
CA CYS A 306 -0.87 34.87 -2.12
C CYS A 306 -0.02 35.06 -0.87
N CYS A 307 -0.36 36.03 -0.01
CA CYS A 307 0.42 36.42 1.16
C CYS A 307 -0.39 36.47 2.47
N ASP A 308 -1.73 36.46 2.37
CA ASP A 308 -2.65 36.34 3.49
C ASP A 308 -3.25 34.91 3.62
N THR A 309 -3.15 34.04 2.61
CA THR A 309 -3.76 32.70 2.59
C THR A 309 -2.82 31.59 2.11
N ALA A 310 -2.50 31.49 0.81
CA ALA A 310 -1.69 30.40 0.23
C ALA A 310 -1.08 30.81 -1.13
N TRP A 311 0.04 30.20 -1.53
CA TRP A 311 0.73 30.48 -2.80
C TRP A 311 0.35 29.44 -3.88
N ASP A 312 -0.86 29.55 -4.42
CA ASP A 312 -1.41 28.58 -5.36
C ASP A 312 -0.90 28.75 -6.82
N GLY A 313 -1.51 28.01 -7.76
CA GLY A 313 -1.19 28.11 -9.19
C GLY A 313 -1.47 29.50 -9.81
N ILE A 314 -2.37 30.30 -9.23
CA ILE A 314 -2.61 31.68 -9.65
C ILE A 314 -1.44 32.56 -9.18
N CYS A 315 -0.99 32.40 -7.94
CA CYS A 315 0.18 33.09 -7.41
C CYS A 315 1.46 32.80 -8.21
N VAL A 316 1.63 31.54 -8.64
CA VAL A 316 2.71 31.14 -9.58
C VAL A 316 2.53 31.79 -10.95
N GLY A 317 1.30 31.85 -11.48
CA GLY A 317 0.99 32.54 -12.74
C GLY A 317 1.35 34.03 -12.69
N GLU A 318 0.94 34.73 -11.63
CA GLU A 318 1.29 36.14 -11.41
C GLU A 318 2.81 36.33 -11.25
N ALA A 319 3.49 35.42 -10.52
CA ALA A 319 4.94 35.42 -10.37
C ALA A 319 5.67 35.26 -11.72
N GLN A 320 5.19 34.37 -12.58
CA GLN A 320 5.81 34.05 -13.87
C GLN A 320 5.50 35.06 -14.98
N VAL A 321 4.34 35.74 -14.93
CA VAL A 321 3.86 36.63 -16.00
C VAL A 321 3.95 38.11 -15.60
N ASP A 322 3.19 38.55 -14.60
CA ASP A 322 3.07 39.97 -14.24
C ASP A 322 4.24 40.48 -13.39
N CYS A 323 4.81 39.61 -12.55
CA CYS A 323 5.95 39.89 -11.67
C CYS A 323 7.29 39.31 -12.17
N ALA A 324 7.33 38.82 -13.42
CA ALA A 324 8.48 38.16 -14.05
C ALA A 324 9.83 38.90 -13.90
N ALA A 325 9.78 40.24 -13.90
CA ALA A 325 10.96 41.11 -13.79
C ALA A 325 11.65 41.06 -12.40
N ASP A 326 10.89 40.73 -11.35
CA ASP A 326 11.35 40.65 -9.96
C ASP A 326 11.44 39.19 -9.48
N CYS A 327 10.62 38.29 -10.03
CA CYS A 327 10.60 36.87 -9.69
C CYS A 327 11.74 36.05 -10.31
N SER A 328 12.20 36.39 -11.52
CA SER A 328 13.25 35.62 -12.23
C SER A 328 12.97 34.12 -12.37
N CYS A 329 11.70 33.74 -12.41
CA CYS A 329 11.29 32.34 -12.57
C CYS A 329 11.80 31.75 -13.89
N PRO A 330 12.31 30.51 -13.90
CA PRO A 330 12.53 29.78 -15.13
C PRO A 330 11.16 29.46 -15.73
N VAL A 331 10.72 30.26 -16.71
CA VAL A 331 9.47 30.00 -17.43
C VAL A 331 9.61 28.71 -18.25
N THR A 332 9.17 27.59 -17.67
CA THR A 332 8.91 26.34 -18.38
C THR A 332 7.53 26.38 -19.03
N SER A 333 7.25 27.47 -19.75
CA SER A 333 6.21 27.42 -20.78
C SER A 333 6.88 26.82 -22.01
N ASP A 334 6.80 25.50 -22.10
CA ASP A 334 7.23 24.80 -23.29
C ASP A 334 6.08 24.78 -24.30
N CYS A 335 6.23 25.60 -25.34
CA CYS A 335 5.30 25.67 -26.47
C CYS A 335 5.06 24.29 -27.13
N CYS A 336 5.93 23.31 -26.87
CA CYS A 336 5.89 21.97 -27.43
C CYS A 336 4.97 21.00 -26.69
N THR A 337 4.59 21.26 -25.44
CA THR A 337 3.94 20.23 -24.59
C THR A 337 2.69 20.70 -23.86
N THR A 338 2.56 21.99 -23.58
CA THR A 338 1.59 22.46 -22.58
C THR A 338 0.52 23.36 -23.21
N PRO A 339 -0.70 22.85 -23.44
CA PRO A 339 -1.85 23.69 -23.77
C PRO A 339 -2.33 24.47 -22.54
N GLY A 340 -2.97 25.62 -22.73
CA GLY A 340 -3.53 26.42 -21.65
C GLY A 340 -4.50 27.52 -22.11
N ASP A 341 -5.40 27.92 -21.21
CA ASP A 341 -6.47 28.90 -21.48
C ASP A 341 -5.98 30.36 -21.59
N VAL A 342 -4.67 30.59 -21.53
CA VAL A 342 -4.05 31.92 -21.69
C VAL A 342 -3.50 32.10 -23.11
N PRO A 343 -3.59 33.31 -23.71
CA PRO A 343 -2.98 33.56 -25.02
C PRO A 343 -1.44 33.57 -24.97
N GLY A 344 -0.82 32.81 -25.87
CA GLY A 344 0.64 32.73 -26.06
C GLY A 344 1.33 31.71 -25.13
N CYS A 345 2.34 30.99 -25.65
CA CYS A 345 3.15 30.03 -24.90
C CYS A 345 4.29 30.67 -24.07
N GLY A 346 3.97 31.75 -23.37
CA GLY A 346 4.83 32.38 -22.37
C GLY A 346 6.15 33.00 -22.89
N PRO A 347 6.88 33.75 -22.03
CA PRO A 347 8.07 34.51 -22.44
C PRO A 347 9.35 33.66 -22.50
N GLY A 348 9.30 32.48 -23.15
CA GLY A 348 10.43 31.57 -23.37
C GLY A 348 11.03 31.64 -24.78
N ASN A 349 10.19 31.56 -25.81
CA ASN A 349 10.62 31.55 -27.20
C ASN A 349 9.73 32.42 -28.11
N THR A 350 10.02 33.72 -28.17
CA THR A 350 9.30 34.67 -29.05
C THR A 350 9.39 34.33 -30.55
N ALA A 351 10.35 33.51 -30.99
CA ALA A 351 10.41 33.04 -32.37
C ALA A 351 9.44 31.86 -32.63
N CYS A 352 9.10 31.09 -31.59
CA CYS A 352 7.99 30.14 -31.64
C CYS A 352 6.66 30.89 -31.68
N GLU A 353 6.46 31.78 -30.71
CA GLU A 353 5.24 32.57 -30.53
C GLU A 353 4.92 33.34 -31.83
N ASP A 354 5.85 34.15 -32.35
CA ASP A 354 5.71 34.86 -33.64
C ASP A 354 5.36 33.94 -34.83
N CYS A 355 5.76 32.65 -34.78
CA CYS A 355 5.47 31.66 -35.82
C CYS A 355 4.05 31.09 -35.66
N VAL A 356 3.71 30.60 -34.47
CA VAL A 356 2.39 30.02 -34.17
C VAL A 356 1.29 31.08 -34.30
N CYS A 357 1.49 32.30 -33.78
CA CYS A 357 0.57 33.43 -33.99
C CYS A 357 0.36 33.78 -35.47
N ALA A 358 1.32 33.47 -36.34
CA ALA A 358 1.23 33.74 -37.78
C ALA A 358 0.54 32.61 -38.56
N LEU A 359 0.46 31.40 -37.99
CA LEU A 359 -0.37 30.29 -38.49
C LEU A 359 -1.82 30.43 -38.02
N ASP A 360 -2.03 30.57 -36.71
CA ASP A 360 -3.34 30.87 -36.12
C ASP A 360 -3.26 32.01 -35.09
N PRO A 361 -3.89 33.17 -35.37
CA PRO A 361 -3.99 34.26 -34.40
C PRO A 361 -4.72 33.89 -33.09
N PHE A 362 -5.58 32.87 -33.09
CA PHE A 362 -6.30 32.43 -31.89
C PHE A 362 -5.35 32.08 -30.74
N CYS A 363 -4.21 31.46 -31.07
CA CYS A 363 -3.13 31.09 -30.15
C CYS A 363 -2.55 32.26 -29.34
N CYS A 364 -2.77 33.50 -29.80
CA CYS A 364 -2.16 34.71 -29.23
C CYS A 364 -3.18 35.83 -28.93
N ASP A 365 -4.39 35.73 -29.47
CA ASP A 365 -5.52 36.62 -29.18
C ASP A 365 -6.57 36.00 -28.24
N THR A 366 -6.54 34.68 -27.96
CA THR A 366 -7.58 34.00 -27.15
C THR A 366 -7.07 32.92 -26.19
N ALA A 367 -6.44 31.85 -26.66
CA ALA A 367 -5.92 30.76 -25.81
C ALA A 367 -4.87 29.94 -26.56
N PHE A 368 -3.85 29.42 -25.87
CA PHE A 368 -2.83 28.54 -26.44
C PHE A 368 -3.26 27.07 -26.26
N ASP A 369 -4.30 26.65 -26.98
CA ASP A 369 -4.88 25.31 -26.86
C ASP A 369 -4.05 24.20 -27.54
N GLN A 370 -4.57 22.97 -27.56
CA GLN A 370 -3.86 21.83 -28.16
C GLN A 370 -3.55 22.03 -29.66
N LEU A 371 -4.34 22.78 -30.42
CA LEU A 371 -4.05 23.07 -31.82
C LEU A 371 -2.84 24.02 -31.95
N CYS A 372 -2.61 24.87 -30.96
CA CYS A 372 -1.42 25.73 -30.87
C CYS A 372 -0.16 24.92 -30.52
N VAL A 373 -0.29 23.91 -29.65
CA VAL A 373 0.77 22.92 -29.37
C VAL A 373 1.08 22.08 -30.61
N ASP A 374 0.07 21.59 -31.32
CA ASP A 374 0.24 20.83 -32.57
C ASP A 374 0.90 21.70 -33.66
N ALA A 375 0.52 22.98 -33.75
CA ALA A 375 1.16 23.94 -34.66
C ALA A 375 2.62 24.24 -34.28
N ALA A 376 2.93 24.29 -32.98
CA ALA A 376 4.29 24.46 -32.48
C ALA A 376 5.18 23.24 -32.78
N ASN A 377 4.67 22.02 -32.64
CA ASN A 377 5.35 20.76 -33.02
C ASN A 377 5.41 20.54 -34.55
N GLY A 378 4.46 21.11 -35.29
CA GLY A 378 4.29 20.89 -36.72
C GLY A 378 5.45 21.38 -37.60
N PRO A 379 5.55 20.90 -38.86
CA PRO A 379 6.71 21.13 -39.73
C PRO A 379 6.94 22.61 -40.11
N ASP A 380 5.92 23.48 -39.96
CA ASP A 380 6.02 24.91 -40.26
C ASP A 380 6.66 25.73 -39.12
N CYS A 381 6.49 25.34 -37.84
CA CYS A 381 7.03 26.08 -36.69
C CYS A 381 7.96 25.26 -35.77
N GLY A 382 8.00 23.93 -35.81
CA GLY A 382 8.83 23.08 -34.94
C GLY A 382 10.32 23.46 -34.90
N ALA A 383 10.90 23.84 -36.04
CA ALA A 383 12.29 24.29 -36.11
C ALA A 383 12.52 25.71 -35.54
N ALA A 384 11.49 26.55 -35.46
CA ALA A 384 11.54 27.85 -34.79
C ALA A 384 11.24 27.72 -33.28
N CYS A 385 10.38 26.78 -32.93
CA CYS A 385 9.97 26.51 -31.57
C CYS A 385 11.00 25.69 -30.76
N GLY A 386 11.77 24.83 -31.43
CA GLY A 386 12.58 23.80 -30.77
C GLY A 386 11.84 22.48 -30.59
N CYS A 387 10.53 22.45 -30.89
CA CYS A 387 9.58 21.34 -30.77
C CYS A 387 9.74 20.25 -31.83
N VAL A 388 10.95 20.04 -32.35
CA VAL A 388 11.20 18.81 -33.11
C VAL A 388 11.25 17.67 -32.11
N ALA A 389 10.25 16.79 -32.17
CA ALA A 389 10.00 15.76 -31.18
C ALA A 389 11.26 14.95 -30.83
N SER A 390 11.29 14.46 -29.58
CA SER A 390 12.07 13.30 -29.16
C SER A 390 11.83 12.16 -30.16
N ASN A 391 12.78 11.97 -31.08
CA ASN A 391 12.67 10.99 -32.15
C ASN A 391 12.84 9.60 -31.52
N PRO A 392 11.79 8.75 -31.48
CA PRO A 392 11.84 7.48 -30.75
C PRO A 392 12.96 6.54 -31.24
N CYS A 393 13.38 6.65 -32.50
CA CYS A 393 14.54 5.94 -33.03
C CYS A 393 15.85 6.36 -32.35
N LEU A 394 16.08 7.66 -32.13
CA LEU A 394 17.28 8.15 -31.43
C LEU A 394 17.26 7.77 -29.95
N ASP A 395 16.09 7.82 -29.31
CA ASP A 395 15.93 7.49 -27.88
C ASP A 395 16.06 5.98 -27.61
N PHE A 396 15.72 5.13 -28.60
CA PHE A 396 16.05 3.70 -28.60
C PHE A 396 17.56 3.43 -28.82
N GLY A 397 18.38 4.48 -28.97
CA GLY A 397 19.85 4.38 -29.10
C GLY A 397 20.34 4.10 -30.52
N VAL A 398 19.49 4.24 -31.54
CA VAL A 398 19.86 4.06 -32.94
C VAL A 398 20.60 5.29 -33.46
N SER A 399 21.59 5.09 -34.34
CA SER A 399 22.44 6.19 -34.82
C SER A 399 21.68 7.15 -35.75
N GLN A 400 22.00 8.45 -35.73
CA GLN A 400 21.34 9.47 -36.56
C GLN A 400 21.28 9.09 -38.06
N ALA A 401 22.37 8.57 -38.63
CA ALA A 401 22.40 8.18 -40.04
C ALA A 401 21.48 6.97 -40.35
N CYS A 402 21.29 6.09 -39.37
CA CYS A 402 20.31 5.02 -39.46
C CYS A 402 18.89 5.54 -39.29
N CYS A 403 18.60 6.37 -38.29
CA CYS A 403 17.28 6.96 -38.11
C CYS A 403 16.88 7.78 -39.35
N ASP A 404 17.75 8.62 -39.90
CA ASP A 404 17.50 9.34 -41.16
C ASP A 404 17.14 8.40 -42.34
N THR A 405 17.54 7.13 -42.28
CA THR A 405 17.21 6.09 -43.27
C THR A 405 15.87 5.40 -42.95
N ILE A 406 15.62 5.04 -41.68
CA ILE A 406 14.35 4.43 -41.23
C ILE A 406 13.20 5.44 -41.36
N CYS A 407 13.33 6.66 -40.84
CA CYS A 407 12.31 7.72 -40.93
C CYS A 407 11.93 8.06 -42.39
N ALA A 408 12.81 7.75 -43.36
CA ALA A 408 12.57 7.97 -44.79
C ALA A 408 11.82 6.82 -45.48
N VAL A 409 11.68 5.68 -44.81
CA VAL A 409 10.93 4.50 -45.24
C VAL A 409 9.60 4.44 -44.47
N ASP A 410 9.66 4.48 -43.14
CA ASP A 410 8.50 4.63 -42.26
C ASP A 410 8.67 5.84 -41.30
N PRO A 411 7.95 6.94 -41.54
CA PRO A 411 7.95 8.10 -40.64
C PRO A 411 7.42 7.82 -39.23
N PHE A 412 6.53 6.83 -39.03
CA PHE A 412 5.92 6.55 -37.72
C PHE A 412 6.97 6.12 -36.68
N CYS A 413 8.05 5.46 -37.11
CA CYS A 413 9.19 5.10 -36.26
C CYS A 413 9.95 6.30 -35.67
N CYS A 414 9.67 7.51 -36.16
CA CYS A 414 10.30 8.76 -35.75
C CYS A 414 9.30 9.81 -35.25
N GLU A 415 7.99 9.54 -35.35
CA GLU A 415 6.90 10.46 -35.02
C GLU A 415 5.97 9.94 -33.91
N THR A 416 5.83 8.62 -33.71
CA THR A 416 4.87 8.06 -32.73
C THR A 416 5.46 7.06 -31.75
N ALA A 417 6.21 6.05 -32.19
CA ALA A 417 6.85 5.05 -31.30
C ALA A 417 7.91 4.23 -32.05
N PHE A 418 8.90 3.69 -31.34
CA PHE A 418 9.85 2.72 -31.89
C PHE A 418 9.47 1.30 -31.46
N ASP A 419 8.64 0.62 -32.26
CA ASP A 419 8.06 -0.68 -31.95
C ASP A 419 8.77 -1.86 -32.65
N SER A 420 8.15 -3.05 -32.66
CA SER A 420 8.73 -4.23 -33.31
C SER A 420 8.80 -4.13 -34.85
N ILE A 421 7.95 -3.32 -35.48
CA ILE A 421 8.00 -3.08 -36.93
C ILE A 421 9.22 -2.21 -37.24
N CYS A 422 9.45 -1.17 -36.43
CA CYS A 422 10.64 -0.33 -36.51
C CYS A 422 11.96 -1.09 -36.23
N GLN A 423 11.90 -2.13 -35.38
CA GLN A 423 13.03 -3.04 -35.13
C GLN A 423 13.34 -3.93 -36.34
N ASP A 424 12.32 -4.41 -37.08
CA ASP A 424 12.53 -5.16 -38.32
C ASP A 424 13.17 -4.27 -39.42
N GLU A 425 12.83 -2.98 -39.46
CA GLU A 425 13.45 -2.00 -40.37
C GLU A 425 14.90 -1.63 -40.04
N LEU A 426 15.39 -1.94 -38.82
CA LEU A 426 16.79 -1.74 -38.41
C LEU A 426 17.78 -2.48 -39.31
N ALA A 427 17.32 -3.55 -39.98
CA ALA A 427 18.09 -4.29 -41.00
C ALA A 427 18.50 -3.43 -42.20
N LEU A 428 17.83 -2.29 -42.46
CA LEU A 428 18.19 -1.34 -43.52
C LEU A 428 19.47 -0.53 -43.22
N CYS A 429 19.91 -0.51 -41.96
CA CYS A 429 21.00 0.33 -41.48
C CYS A 429 22.35 -0.36 -41.27
N GLY A 430 22.43 -1.69 -41.39
CA GLY A 430 23.67 -2.42 -41.11
C GLY A 430 24.09 -2.38 -39.65
N ASN A 431 23.17 -2.66 -38.71
CA ASN A 431 23.53 -2.87 -37.29
C ASN A 431 24.25 -4.22 -37.09
N SER A 432 25.51 -4.29 -37.52
CA SER A 432 26.45 -5.33 -37.11
C SER A 432 27.49 -4.74 -36.17
N THR A 433 27.73 -5.43 -35.04
CA THR A 433 28.94 -5.23 -34.23
C THR A 433 30.16 -5.40 -35.14
N CYS A 434 31.03 -4.37 -35.19
CA CYS A 434 32.13 -4.29 -36.17
C CYS A 434 33.08 -5.51 -36.16
N CYS A 435 33.05 -6.29 -35.07
CA CYS A 435 33.93 -7.39 -34.75
C CYS A 435 33.35 -8.79 -35.03
N GLU A 436 32.05 -8.96 -35.31
CA GLU A 436 31.40 -10.29 -35.23
C GLU A 436 30.66 -10.71 -36.49
N THR A 437 29.87 -9.81 -37.10
CA THR A 437 29.10 -10.11 -38.31
C THR A 437 29.38 -9.12 -39.42
N GLY A 438 29.45 -9.62 -40.65
CA GLY A 438 29.50 -8.77 -41.82
C GLY A 438 28.09 -8.48 -42.33
N SER A 439 27.82 -7.24 -42.72
CA SER A 439 26.56 -6.84 -43.37
C SER A 439 26.78 -6.51 -44.85
N ASP A 440 25.73 -6.67 -45.66
CA ASP A 440 25.74 -6.24 -47.07
C ASP A 440 25.59 -4.70 -47.21
N ALA A 441 25.60 -3.94 -46.10
CA ALA A 441 25.54 -2.48 -46.04
C ALA A 441 26.92 -1.88 -45.69
N PRO A 442 27.29 -0.68 -46.16
CA PRO A 442 28.56 -0.05 -45.79
C PRO A 442 28.53 0.54 -44.38
N GLY A 443 29.67 0.47 -43.68
CA GLY A 443 29.86 1.02 -42.32
C GLY A 443 29.55 0.03 -41.18
N CYS A 444 29.78 0.44 -39.93
CA CYS A 444 29.46 -0.36 -38.74
C CYS A 444 29.18 0.50 -37.50
N GLY A 445 28.67 -0.12 -36.43
CA GLY A 445 28.17 0.60 -35.24
C GLY A 445 29.20 1.40 -34.41
N ASP A 446 30.51 1.24 -34.62
CA ASP A 446 31.56 1.99 -33.93
C ASP A 446 32.26 2.97 -34.91
N PRO A 447 32.07 4.29 -34.77
CA PRO A 447 32.66 5.30 -35.67
C PRO A 447 34.19 5.37 -35.65
N ALA A 448 34.84 4.93 -34.57
CA ALA A 448 36.30 4.87 -34.48
C ALA A 448 36.86 3.61 -35.17
N CYS A 449 36.17 2.48 -35.00
CA CYS A 449 36.48 1.26 -35.73
C CYS A 449 36.24 1.43 -37.24
N GLU A 450 35.06 1.90 -37.63
CA GLU A 450 34.69 2.19 -39.01
C GLU A 450 35.74 3.09 -39.65
N ALA A 451 36.05 4.25 -39.05
CA ALA A 451 37.02 5.18 -39.62
C ALA A 451 38.44 4.59 -39.79
N CYS A 452 38.83 3.60 -38.98
CA CYS A 452 40.06 2.85 -39.19
C CYS A 452 39.95 1.90 -40.39
N VAL A 453 38.93 1.05 -40.41
CA VAL A 453 38.74 0.03 -41.47
C VAL A 453 38.50 0.69 -42.83
N CYS A 454 37.69 1.77 -42.92
CA CYS A 454 37.54 2.57 -44.15
C CYS A 454 38.87 3.10 -44.71
N ALA A 455 39.86 3.34 -43.85
CA ALA A 455 41.17 3.82 -44.24
C ALA A 455 42.12 2.71 -44.70
N VAL A 456 41.81 1.45 -44.37
CA VAL A 456 42.51 0.24 -44.82
C VAL A 456 41.88 -0.28 -46.13
N ASP A 457 40.58 -0.59 -46.12
CA ASP A 457 39.77 -0.88 -47.31
C ASP A 457 38.53 0.03 -47.41
N PRO A 458 38.53 0.99 -48.36
CA PRO A 458 37.36 1.83 -48.64
C PRO A 458 36.10 1.05 -49.04
N PHE A 459 36.21 -0.19 -49.51
CA PHE A 459 35.06 -1.03 -49.84
C PHE A 459 34.08 -1.20 -48.67
N CYS A 460 34.62 -1.28 -47.44
CA CYS A 460 33.85 -1.44 -46.21
C CYS A 460 32.88 -0.29 -45.93
N CYS A 461 33.12 0.89 -46.52
CA CYS A 461 32.36 2.12 -46.25
C CYS A 461 31.77 2.76 -47.53
N ASP A 462 32.26 2.36 -48.71
CA ASP A 462 31.69 2.74 -50.01
C ASP A 462 30.74 1.65 -50.57
N THR A 463 30.74 0.41 -50.07
CA THR A 463 30.00 -0.71 -50.68
C THR A 463 29.34 -1.69 -49.71
N ALA A 464 30.09 -2.37 -48.83
CA ALA A 464 29.53 -3.35 -47.87
C ALA A 464 30.54 -3.70 -46.78
N TRP A 465 30.09 -3.81 -45.53
CA TRP A 465 30.88 -4.23 -44.37
C TRP A 465 30.94 -5.76 -44.29
N ASP A 466 31.57 -6.42 -45.26
CA ASP A 466 31.56 -7.89 -45.33
C ASP A 466 32.53 -8.57 -44.32
N GLY A 467 32.63 -9.90 -44.38
CA GLY A 467 33.52 -10.68 -43.51
C GLY A 467 35.02 -10.38 -43.65
N ILE A 468 35.44 -9.63 -44.69
CA ILE A 468 36.81 -9.09 -44.80
C ILE A 468 36.93 -7.84 -43.91
N CYS A 469 35.93 -6.96 -43.89
CA CYS A 469 35.89 -5.77 -43.03
C CYS A 469 35.93 -6.15 -41.54
N VAL A 470 35.17 -7.17 -41.15
CA VAL A 470 35.25 -7.80 -39.81
C VAL A 470 36.63 -8.41 -39.54
N GLY A 471 37.28 -8.99 -40.56
CA GLY A 471 38.65 -9.49 -40.45
C GLY A 471 39.70 -8.39 -40.21
N GLU A 472 39.53 -7.22 -40.83
CA GLU A 472 40.41 -6.05 -40.64
C GLU A 472 40.14 -5.34 -39.31
N ALA A 473 38.88 -5.29 -38.86
CA ALA A 473 38.48 -4.83 -37.54
C ALA A 473 39.08 -5.69 -36.42
N ASN A 474 39.14 -7.02 -36.61
CA ASN A 474 39.69 -7.96 -35.64
C ASN A 474 41.22 -8.11 -35.66
N ASP A 475 41.93 -7.70 -36.73
CA ASP A 475 43.40 -7.87 -36.79
C ASP A 475 44.12 -6.86 -35.88
N PRO A 476 44.83 -7.30 -34.81
CA PRO A 476 45.55 -6.40 -33.90
C PRO A 476 46.74 -5.67 -34.53
N ALA A 477 47.14 -6.03 -35.75
CA ALA A 477 48.15 -5.34 -36.55
C ALA A 477 47.57 -4.33 -37.56
N LEU A 478 46.24 -4.28 -37.71
CA LEU A 478 45.50 -3.30 -38.50
C LEU A 478 44.67 -2.41 -37.57
N CYS A 479 43.37 -2.69 -37.40
CA CYS A 479 42.44 -1.84 -36.67
C CYS A 479 42.00 -2.40 -35.31
N GLY A 480 42.34 -3.64 -34.94
CA GLY A 480 41.88 -4.27 -33.69
C GLY A 480 42.29 -3.59 -32.38
N ALA A 481 43.25 -2.65 -32.42
CA ALA A 481 43.58 -1.80 -31.28
C ALA A 481 42.69 -0.54 -31.16
N ASP A 482 42.14 -0.06 -32.28
CA ASP A 482 41.25 1.10 -32.33
C ASP A 482 39.76 0.68 -32.30
N CYS A 483 39.44 -0.51 -32.83
CA CYS A 483 38.11 -1.13 -32.82
C CYS A 483 37.69 -1.78 -31.49
N ASN A 484 38.61 -1.88 -30.52
CA ASN A 484 38.38 -2.55 -29.23
C ASN A 484 37.80 -3.99 -29.30
N CYS A 485 37.95 -4.69 -30.43
CA CYS A 485 37.47 -6.07 -30.66
C CYS A 485 38.19 -7.15 -29.84
N VAL A 486 38.91 -6.78 -28.77
CA VAL A 486 39.73 -7.69 -27.96
C VAL A 486 39.41 -7.49 -26.48
N GLY A 487 38.21 -7.93 -26.09
CA GLY A 487 37.83 -8.12 -24.70
C GLY A 487 38.59 -9.27 -24.03
N GLU A 488 38.74 -9.18 -22.71
CA GLU A 488 39.27 -10.23 -21.83
C GLU A 488 38.37 -11.48 -21.82
N ILE A 489 38.83 -12.75 -21.89
CA ILE A 489 40.11 -13.35 -22.30
C ILE A 489 39.81 -14.74 -22.90
N CYS A 490 40.45 -15.13 -24.00
CA CYS A 490 40.71 -16.56 -24.25
C CYS A 490 42.20 -16.87 -24.03
N GLY A 491 42.51 -17.92 -23.25
CA GLY A 491 43.86 -18.30 -22.81
C GLY A 491 44.17 -17.99 -21.32
N ASN A 492 43.16 -17.84 -20.47
CA ASN A 492 43.29 -17.59 -19.03
C ASN A 492 43.53 -18.89 -18.19
N GLY A 493 43.22 -20.05 -18.74
CA GLY A 493 43.39 -21.38 -18.16
C GLY A 493 42.18 -21.95 -17.40
N THR A 494 41.01 -21.30 -17.45
CA THR A 494 39.78 -21.66 -16.71
C THR A 494 38.51 -21.26 -17.45
N CYS A 495 37.75 -22.25 -17.93
CA CYS A 495 36.45 -22.05 -18.60
C CYS A 495 35.42 -21.34 -17.68
N GLY A 496 35.03 -20.12 -18.04
CA GLY A 496 34.08 -19.26 -17.33
C GLY A 496 32.64 -19.29 -17.88
N THR A 497 31.70 -18.65 -17.18
CA THR A 497 30.33 -18.45 -17.68
C THR A 497 30.33 -17.51 -18.89
N GLY A 498 29.93 -18.02 -20.05
CA GLY A 498 30.03 -17.34 -21.35
C GLY A 498 31.17 -17.87 -22.23
N GLU A 499 32.07 -18.67 -21.68
CA GLU A 499 33.11 -19.38 -22.43
C GLU A 499 32.64 -20.83 -22.70
N ASP A 500 32.80 -21.29 -23.95
CA ASP A 500 32.52 -22.65 -24.38
C ASP A 500 33.65 -23.20 -25.27
N CYS A 501 33.50 -24.46 -25.72
CA CYS A 501 34.51 -25.13 -26.53
C CYS A 501 34.64 -24.60 -27.97
N ALA A 502 33.67 -23.81 -28.44
CA ALA A 502 33.63 -23.21 -29.78
C ALA A 502 34.19 -21.78 -29.78
N ASN A 503 33.90 -21.00 -28.72
CA ASN A 503 34.34 -19.61 -28.59
C ASN A 503 35.70 -19.47 -27.84
N CYS A 504 36.06 -20.38 -26.93
CA CYS A 504 37.40 -20.45 -26.33
C CYS A 504 37.94 -21.89 -26.14
N PRO A 505 38.43 -22.52 -27.24
CA PRO A 505 38.95 -23.90 -27.20
C PRO A 505 40.23 -24.08 -26.37
N ASP A 506 40.98 -23.00 -26.13
CA ASP A 506 42.26 -23.05 -25.39
C ASP A 506 42.06 -23.22 -23.87
N ASP A 507 40.92 -22.78 -23.31
CA ASP A 507 40.60 -22.87 -21.88
C ASP A 507 39.51 -23.90 -21.55
N CYS A 508 38.46 -23.99 -22.37
CA CYS A 508 37.38 -24.97 -22.23
C CYS A 508 37.72 -26.34 -22.83
N GLY A 509 38.76 -26.41 -23.66
CA GLY A 509 39.17 -27.62 -24.38
C GLY A 509 38.40 -27.79 -25.71
N PRO A 510 38.80 -28.77 -26.54
CA PRO A 510 38.18 -28.99 -27.84
C PRO A 510 36.77 -29.57 -27.69
N CYS A 511 35.83 -29.06 -28.47
CA CYS A 511 34.49 -29.63 -28.62
C CYS A 511 34.56 -31.13 -28.94
N THR A 512 33.89 -31.95 -28.12
CA THR A 512 33.91 -33.41 -28.26
C THR A 512 32.67 -34.00 -28.91
N ASN A 513 31.59 -33.23 -29.12
CA ASN A 513 30.40 -33.70 -29.82
C ASN A 513 29.68 -32.52 -30.53
N PRO A 514 30.03 -32.24 -31.80
CA PRO A 514 29.46 -31.13 -32.58
C PRO A 514 27.93 -31.08 -32.67
N CYS A 515 27.23 -32.19 -32.41
CA CYS A 515 25.77 -32.22 -32.37
C CYS A 515 25.19 -31.49 -31.14
N ILE A 516 25.74 -31.77 -29.95
CA ILE A 516 25.30 -31.10 -28.70
C ILE A 516 25.73 -29.63 -28.72
N ASP A 517 26.91 -29.36 -29.28
CA ASP A 517 27.46 -28.01 -29.40
C ASP A 517 26.67 -27.13 -30.40
N PHE A 518 25.82 -27.72 -31.25
CA PHE A 518 24.84 -27.03 -32.12
C PHE A 518 23.48 -26.77 -31.42
N GLY A 519 23.35 -27.12 -30.13
CA GLY A 519 22.13 -26.93 -29.34
C GLY A 519 21.05 -28.00 -29.55
N VAL A 520 21.38 -29.14 -30.19
CA VAL A 520 20.46 -30.26 -30.36
C VAL A 520 20.37 -31.08 -29.07
N ASP A 521 19.16 -31.48 -28.69
CA ASP A 521 18.90 -32.27 -27.48
C ASP A 521 19.78 -33.55 -27.41
N PRO A 522 20.35 -33.93 -26.24
CA PRO A 522 21.24 -35.08 -26.13
C PRO A 522 20.66 -36.43 -26.62
N ALA A 523 19.35 -36.69 -26.47
CA ALA A 523 18.72 -37.93 -26.93
C ALA A 523 18.42 -37.91 -28.44
N CYS A 524 18.06 -36.74 -28.98
CA CYS A 524 18.05 -36.52 -30.43
C CYS A 524 19.46 -36.67 -31.02
N CYS A 525 20.48 -36.13 -30.37
CA CYS A 525 21.88 -36.32 -30.77
C CYS A 525 22.29 -37.79 -30.76
N ASP A 526 22.06 -38.55 -29.69
CA ASP A 526 22.38 -39.99 -29.67
C ASP A 526 21.73 -40.76 -30.85
N THR A 527 20.54 -40.33 -31.28
CA THR A 527 19.83 -40.88 -32.45
C THR A 527 20.52 -40.48 -33.77
N ILE A 528 20.85 -39.20 -33.97
CA ILE A 528 21.57 -38.69 -35.15
C ILE A 528 22.98 -39.32 -35.22
N CYS A 529 23.73 -39.34 -34.10
CA CYS A 529 25.05 -39.97 -33.98
C CYS A 529 25.04 -41.47 -34.32
N ALA A 530 23.94 -42.17 -34.04
CA ALA A 530 23.80 -43.60 -34.34
C ALA A 530 23.54 -43.86 -35.83
N VAL A 531 22.96 -42.89 -36.56
CA VAL A 531 22.68 -42.97 -38.00
C VAL A 531 23.87 -42.45 -38.82
N ASP A 532 24.38 -41.27 -38.49
CA ASP A 532 25.63 -40.73 -39.04
C ASP A 532 26.59 -40.24 -37.93
N PRO A 533 27.59 -41.06 -37.56
CA PRO A 533 28.63 -40.68 -36.60
C PRO A 533 29.42 -39.42 -36.98
N PHE A 534 29.44 -38.99 -38.24
CA PHE A 534 30.18 -37.78 -38.64
C PHE A 534 29.61 -36.51 -38.01
N CYS A 535 28.30 -36.48 -37.74
CA CYS A 535 27.61 -35.39 -37.03
C CYS A 535 28.11 -35.17 -35.60
N CYS A 536 28.75 -36.20 -35.02
CA CYS A 536 29.20 -36.21 -33.62
C CYS A 536 30.71 -36.45 -33.45
N GLU A 537 31.39 -36.92 -34.49
CA GLU A 537 32.85 -37.12 -34.51
C GLU A 537 33.61 -36.04 -35.30
N THR A 538 32.94 -35.24 -36.15
CA THR A 538 33.64 -34.30 -37.05
C THR A 538 33.02 -32.91 -37.22
N ALA A 539 31.73 -32.80 -37.56
CA ALA A 539 31.02 -31.52 -37.73
C ALA A 539 29.52 -31.76 -37.85
N PHE A 540 28.71 -30.86 -37.30
CA PHE A 540 27.28 -30.77 -37.62
C PHE A 540 27.14 -29.91 -38.88
N ASP A 541 26.55 -30.47 -39.95
CA ASP A 541 26.40 -29.78 -41.25
C ASP A 541 24.99 -29.93 -41.82
N SER A 542 24.75 -29.40 -43.03
CA SER A 542 23.42 -29.43 -43.67
C SER A 542 22.89 -30.83 -44.00
N ILE A 543 23.69 -31.89 -43.85
CA ILE A 543 23.22 -33.28 -43.88
C ILE A 543 22.67 -33.63 -42.49
N CYS A 544 23.41 -33.35 -41.43
CA CYS A 544 22.95 -33.51 -40.04
C CYS A 544 21.67 -32.71 -39.73
N GLU A 545 21.54 -31.49 -40.26
CA GLU A 545 20.30 -30.70 -40.21
C GLU A 545 19.11 -31.41 -40.89
N GLY A 546 19.35 -32.13 -41.98
CA GLY A 546 18.32 -32.93 -42.66
C GLY A 546 17.88 -34.15 -41.84
N GLU A 547 18.79 -34.72 -41.05
CA GLU A 547 18.52 -35.86 -40.18
C GLU A 547 17.84 -35.48 -38.84
N LEU A 548 17.63 -34.18 -38.53
CA LEU A 548 16.72 -33.78 -37.42
C LEU A 548 15.32 -34.36 -37.61
N SER A 549 14.89 -34.57 -38.86
CA SER A 549 13.61 -35.21 -39.19
C SER A 549 13.51 -36.68 -38.73
N LEU A 550 14.60 -37.28 -38.22
CA LEU A 550 14.59 -38.58 -37.54
C LEU A 550 14.25 -38.48 -36.04
N CYS A 551 14.39 -37.31 -35.42
CA CYS A 551 14.00 -37.07 -34.02
C CYS A 551 12.48 -36.88 -33.90
N ASP A 552 11.83 -36.31 -34.93
CA ASP A 552 10.38 -36.23 -35.05
C ASP A 552 9.77 -37.50 -35.69
N ALA A 553 10.02 -38.65 -35.09
CA ALA A 553 9.17 -39.82 -35.35
C ALA A 553 7.79 -39.55 -34.72
N PRO A 554 6.68 -39.47 -35.49
CA PRO A 554 5.35 -39.26 -34.92
C PRO A 554 4.96 -40.49 -34.12
N ASN A 555 5.18 -40.45 -32.80
CA ASN A 555 4.85 -41.54 -31.89
C ASN A 555 3.33 -41.65 -31.76
N PRO A 556 2.68 -42.67 -32.35
CA PRO A 556 1.22 -42.71 -32.43
C PRO A 556 0.55 -42.93 -31.07
N CYS A 557 1.31 -43.34 -30.06
CA CYS A 557 0.86 -43.43 -28.68
C CYS A 557 0.63 -42.04 -28.06
N LEU A 558 1.54 -41.08 -28.31
CA LEU A 558 1.39 -39.68 -27.84
C LEU A 558 0.27 -38.95 -28.61
N ASP A 559 0.19 -39.17 -29.92
CA ASP A 559 -0.86 -38.59 -30.80
C ASP A 559 -2.27 -39.11 -30.44
N PHE A 560 -2.36 -40.28 -29.78
CA PHE A 560 -3.60 -40.83 -29.21
C PHE A 560 -3.91 -40.31 -27.79
N GLY A 561 -3.07 -39.42 -27.23
CA GLY A 561 -3.28 -38.80 -25.92
C GLY A 561 -2.82 -39.64 -24.72
N VAL A 562 -1.94 -40.62 -24.93
CA VAL A 562 -1.32 -41.40 -23.83
C VAL A 562 -0.06 -40.68 -23.34
N SER A 563 0.20 -40.68 -22.02
CA SER A 563 1.34 -39.95 -21.43
C SER A 563 2.70 -40.58 -21.77
N GLN A 564 3.77 -39.78 -21.80
CA GLN A 564 5.13 -40.23 -22.17
C GLN A 564 5.58 -41.47 -21.37
N ALA A 565 5.44 -41.46 -20.05
CA ALA A 565 5.86 -42.59 -19.21
C ALA A 565 5.04 -43.88 -19.45
N CYS A 566 3.74 -43.76 -19.76
CA CYS A 566 2.90 -44.89 -20.13
C CYS A 566 3.26 -45.37 -21.55
N CYS A 567 3.49 -44.46 -22.50
CA CYS A 567 3.98 -44.79 -23.83
C CYS A 567 5.33 -45.51 -23.75
N ASP A 568 6.34 -45.01 -23.05
CA ASP A 568 7.64 -45.67 -22.90
C ASP A 568 7.50 -47.11 -22.36
N THR A 569 6.56 -47.32 -21.43
CA THR A 569 6.23 -48.64 -20.87
C THR A 569 5.58 -49.55 -21.92
N ILE A 570 4.63 -49.03 -22.71
CA ILE A 570 3.97 -49.76 -23.81
C ILE A 570 4.97 -50.06 -24.93
N CYS A 571 5.76 -49.08 -25.39
CA CYS A 571 6.80 -49.21 -26.41
C CYS A 571 7.86 -50.25 -26.01
N ALA A 572 8.20 -50.36 -24.72
CA ALA A 572 9.15 -51.33 -24.21
C ALA A 572 8.62 -52.78 -24.24
N VAL A 573 7.29 -52.97 -24.28
CA VAL A 573 6.65 -54.30 -24.32
C VAL A 573 6.24 -54.67 -25.75
N ASP A 574 5.63 -53.76 -26.50
CA ASP A 574 5.39 -53.88 -27.94
C ASP A 574 5.80 -52.60 -28.71
N PRO A 575 7.02 -52.57 -29.29
CA PRO A 575 7.49 -51.44 -30.09
C PRO A 575 6.58 -51.05 -31.26
N PHE A 576 5.74 -51.96 -31.76
CA PHE A 576 4.84 -51.65 -32.88
C PHE A 576 3.78 -50.60 -32.53
N CYS A 577 3.45 -50.40 -31.24
CA CYS A 577 2.52 -49.36 -30.80
C CYS A 577 3.09 -47.93 -30.86
N CYS A 578 4.40 -47.80 -31.09
CA CYS A 578 5.13 -46.53 -31.16
C CYS A 578 5.83 -46.34 -32.52
N GLU A 579 6.06 -47.43 -33.26
CA GLU A 579 6.55 -47.42 -34.65
C GLU A 579 5.43 -47.44 -35.70
N THR A 580 4.19 -47.83 -35.33
CA THR A 580 3.03 -47.86 -36.22
C THR A 580 1.75 -47.39 -35.52
N ALA A 581 0.75 -46.99 -36.31
CA ALA A 581 -0.47 -46.33 -35.81
C ALA A 581 -1.15 -47.09 -34.65
N PHE A 582 -1.50 -46.37 -33.60
CA PHE A 582 -2.12 -46.90 -32.39
C PHE A 582 -3.46 -47.56 -32.72
N ASP A 583 -3.60 -48.85 -32.39
CA ASP A 583 -4.79 -49.65 -32.74
C ASP A 583 -5.37 -50.44 -31.55
N LEU A 584 -6.48 -51.15 -31.79
CA LEU A 584 -7.21 -51.94 -30.80
C LEU A 584 -6.37 -53.03 -30.09
N THR A 585 -5.17 -53.33 -30.59
CA THR A 585 -4.20 -54.22 -29.95
C THR A 585 -3.41 -53.47 -28.89
N CYS A 586 -3.00 -52.23 -29.18
CA CYS A 586 -2.34 -51.32 -28.24
C CYS A 586 -3.29 -50.88 -27.11
N GLU A 587 -4.58 -50.71 -27.39
CA GLU A 587 -5.62 -50.48 -26.36
C GLU A 587 -5.68 -51.59 -25.29
N GLY A 588 -5.29 -52.83 -25.63
CA GLY A 588 -5.24 -53.93 -24.66
C GLY A 588 -4.08 -53.80 -23.66
N GLU A 589 -2.98 -53.19 -24.09
CA GLU A 589 -1.76 -53.02 -23.31
C GLU A 589 -1.79 -51.74 -22.45
N LEU A 590 -2.83 -50.88 -22.54
CA LEU A 590 -3.09 -49.82 -21.54
C LEU A 590 -3.16 -50.37 -20.11
N SER A 591 -3.56 -51.63 -19.94
CA SER A 591 -3.58 -52.33 -18.65
C SER A 591 -2.19 -52.56 -18.03
N LEU A 592 -1.11 -52.29 -18.76
CA LEU A 592 0.26 -52.24 -18.22
C LEU A 592 0.59 -50.92 -17.50
N CYS A 593 -0.19 -49.85 -17.76
CA CYS A 593 -0.05 -48.56 -17.08
C CYS A 593 -0.87 -48.46 -15.78
N GLU A 594 -1.68 -49.50 -15.46
CA GLU A 594 -2.26 -49.68 -14.12
C GLU A 594 -1.14 -50.06 -13.12
N GLY A 595 -0.39 -49.06 -12.64
CA GLY A 595 0.65 -49.22 -11.61
C GLY A 595 2.03 -48.60 -11.90
N THR A 596 2.16 -47.71 -12.90
CA THR A 596 3.42 -46.93 -13.12
C THR A 596 3.20 -45.42 -13.29
N GLY A 597 1.95 -44.94 -13.24
CA GLY A 597 1.64 -43.52 -13.15
C GLY A 597 1.65 -43.06 -11.70
N ASN A 598 2.85 -42.77 -11.16
CA ASN A 598 2.99 -42.09 -9.87
C ASN A 598 2.19 -40.77 -9.94
N PRO A 599 1.17 -40.54 -9.09
CA PRO A 599 0.16 -39.52 -9.37
C PRO A 599 0.77 -38.11 -9.35
N ILE A 600 0.22 -37.23 -10.19
CA ILE A 600 0.46 -35.78 -10.05
C ILE A 600 -0.04 -35.42 -8.65
N CYS A 601 0.87 -35.03 -7.78
CA CYS A 601 0.67 -34.97 -6.33
C CYS A 601 -0.54 -34.10 -5.93
N CYS A 602 -0.83 -33.10 -6.75
CA CYS A 602 -1.89 -32.10 -6.60
C CYS A 602 -3.26 -32.52 -7.17
N GLU A 603 -3.41 -33.68 -7.83
CA GLU A 603 -4.63 -33.96 -8.62
C GLU A 603 -5.42 -35.19 -8.15
N THR A 604 -4.77 -36.32 -7.89
CA THR A 604 -5.46 -37.57 -7.49
C THR A 604 -4.64 -38.41 -6.53
N GLY A 605 -5.33 -39.11 -5.63
CA GLY A 605 -4.76 -40.19 -4.84
C GLY A 605 -5.21 -41.54 -5.41
N ASP A 606 -4.24 -42.36 -5.82
CA ASP A 606 -4.46 -43.70 -6.36
C ASP A 606 -4.51 -44.78 -5.26
N GLY A 607 -4.07 -44.46 -4.05
CA GLY A 607 -4.01 -45.34 -2.89
C GLY A 607 -2.69 -46.12 -2.75
N ASP A 608 -1.70 -45.88 -3.60
CA ASP A 608 -0.33 -46.37 -3.42
C ASP A 608 0.53 -45.31 -2.70
N PRO A 609 1.59 -45.66 -1.93
CA PRO A 609 2.35 -44.67 -1.16
C PRO A 609 3.33 -43.85 -2.03
N GLY A 610 3.39 -42.53 -1.80
CA GLY A 610 4.25 -41.58 -2.53
C GLY A 610 3.55 -40.85 -3.68
N CYS A 611 4.24 -39.91 -4.32
CA CYS A 611 3.68 -39.14 -5.46
C CYS A 611 4.75 -38.75 -6.50
N GLY A 612 4.29 -38.26 -7.66
CA GLY A 612 5.11 -38.03 -8.87
C GLY A 612 6.31 -37.09 -8.70
N ASP A 613 6.26 -36.16 -7.75
CA ASP A 613 7.29 -35.17 -7.48
C ASP A 613 7.97 -35.42 -6.12
N ALA A 614 9.30 -35.59 -6.13
CA ALA A 614 10.06 -35.95 -4.93
C ALA A 614 10.21 -34.81 -3.90
N ASN A 615 10.03 -33.55 -4.30
CA ASN A 615 10.00 -32.41 -3.37
C ASN A 615 8.62 -32.32 -2.73
N CYS A 616 7.56 -32.42 -3.53
CA CYS A 616 6.19 -32.47 -3.03
C CYS A 616 5.98 -33.66 -2.07
N GLU A 617 6.42 -34.86 -2.47
CA GLU A 617 6.39 -36.04 -1.63
C GLU A 617 7.13 -35.76 -0.32
N ALA A 618 8.36 -35.23 -0.37
CA ALA A 618 9.14 -34.94 0.84
C ALA A 618 8.45 -33.93 1.80
N CYS A 619 7.76 -32.92 1.26
CA CYS A 619 6.97 -31.97 2.05
C CYS A 619 5.78 -32.66 2.72
N VAL A 620 4.94 -33.36 1.94
CA VAL A 620 3.73 -34.05 2.46
C VAL A 620 4.10 -35.20 3.41
N CYS A 621 5.15 -35.99 3.13
CA CYS A 621 5.69 -36.97 4.09
C CYS A 621 6.11 -36.34 5.43
N GLY A 622 6.50 -35.06 5.41
CA GLY A 622 6.88 -34.28 6.59
C GLY A 622 5.68 -33.86 7.44
N LEU A 623 4.50 -33.75 6.82
CA LEU A 623 3.22 -33.43 7.45
C LEU A 623 2.50 -34.71 7.90
N ASP A 624 2.09 -35.58 6.97
CA ASP A 624 1.57 -36.92 7.26
C ASP A 624 2.43 -38.05 6.66
N PRO A 625 3.19 -38.77 7.51
CA PRO A 625 3.90 -39.99 7.11
C PRO A 625 3.00 -41.08 6.50
N PHE A 626 1.68 -41.07 6.72
CA PHE A 626 0.74 -42.01 6.11
C PHE A 626 0.78 -41.97 4.58
N CYS A 627 0.95 -40.78 3.99
CA CYS A 627 1.00 -40.56 2.55
C CYS A 627 2.16 -41.30 1.87
N CYS A 628 3.24 -41.56 2.62
CA CYS A 628 4.47 -42.16 2.10
C CYS A 628 4.74 -43.58 2.64
N ASP A 629 4.19 -43.93 3.81
CA ASP A 629 4.29 -45.28 4.37
C ASP A 629 3.09 -46.19 4.03
N THR A 630 1.92 -45.63 3.66
CA THR A 630 0.66 -46.39 3.55
C THR A 630 -0.14 -46.19 2.27
N ALA A 631 -0.49 -44.94 1.90
CA ALA A 631 -1.27 -44.63 0.71
C ALA A 631 -1.34 -43.12 0.46
N TRP A 632 -1.13 -42.68 -0.79
CA TRP A 632 -1.48 -41.34 -1.26
C TRP A 632 -2.98 -41.30 -1.58
N ASP A 633 -3.76 -40.69 -0.70
CA ASP A 633 -5.22 -40.54 -0.87
C ASP A 633 -5.64 -39.06 -0.98
N GLY A 634 -6.95 -38.79 -0.95
CA GLY A 634 -7.48 -37.42 -1.08
C GLY A 634 -7.04 -36.45 0.02
N ILE A 635 -6.59 -36.95 1.18
CA ILE A 635 -6.00 -36.12 2.24
C ILE A 635 -4.59 -35.69 1.82
N CYS A 636 -3.77 -36.60 1.32
CA CYS A 636 -2.43 -36.31 0.81
C CYS A 636 -2.44 -35.31 -0.35
N VAL A 637 -3.44 -35.41 -1.25
CA VAL A 637 -3.68 -34.41 -2.30
C VAL A 637 -4.07 -33.05 -1.71
N SER A 638 -4.88 -33.03 -0.66
CA SER A 638 -5.28 -31.78 0.02
C SER A 638 -4.11 -31.12 0.75
N GLU A 639 -3.22 -31.90 1.37
CA GLU A 639 -1.99 -31.40 2.01
C GLU A 639 -1.01 -30.86 0.95
N ALA A 640 -0.86 -31.54 -0.19
CA ALA A 640 -0.12 -31.06 -1.35
C ALA A 640 -0.67 -29.70 -1.86
N GLN A 641 -2.00 -29.61 -2.02
CA GLN A 641 -2.69 -28.42 -2.55
C GLN A 641 -2.79 -27.23 -1.59
N ASN A 642 -2.67 -27.42 -0.27
CA ASN A 642 -2.94 -26.35 0.71
C ASN A 642 -1.74 -26.02 1.61
N GLU A 643 -0.94 -27.02 2.01
CA GLU A 643 0.18 -26.81 2.95
C GLU A 643 1.56 -26.88 2.25
N CYS A 644 1.67 -27.63 1.15
CA CYS A 644 2.91 -27.80 0.38
C CYS A 644 2.93 -27.10 -1.00
N GLN A 645 1.99 -26.18 -1.25
CA GLN A 645 1.77 -25.51 -2.55
C GLN A 645 3.05 -25.15 -3.33
N THR A 646 3.99 -24.46 -2.68
CA THR A 646 5.23 -23.96 -3.30
C THR A 646 6.23 -25.06 -3.63
N GLU A 647 6.29 -26.14 -2.84
CA GLU A 647 7.16 -27.29 -3.11
C GLU A 647 6.52 -28.29 -4.08
N CYS A 648 5.19 -28.29 -4.19
CA CYS A 648 4.41 -29.14 -5.08
C CYS A 648 4.09 -28.54 -6.44
N GLY A 649 4.26 -27.23 -6.62
CA GLY A 649 3.93 -26.53 -7.87
C GLY A 649 2.43 -26.60 -8.22
N CYS A 650 1.56 -26.80 -7.23
CA CYS A 650 0.13 -26.95 -7.48
C CYS A 650 -0.47 -25.65 -8.01
N ALA A 651 -0.87 -25.63 -9.29
CA ALA A 651 -1.78 -24.61 -9.78
C ALA A 651 -3.13 -24.74 -9.06
N ALA A 652 -3.70 -23.62 -8.60
CA ALA A 652 -5.01 -23.62 -7.96
C ALA A 652 -6.07 -24.17 -8.94
N PRO A 653 -6.76 -25.29 -8.62
CA PRO A 653 -7.72 -25.88 -9.54
C PRO A 653 -9.01 -25.06 -9.60
N PRO A 654 -9.64 -24.91 -10.78
CA PRO A 654 -10.96 -24.31 -10.89
C PRO A 654 -12.02 -25.29 -10.37
N VAL A 655 -12.49 -25.07 -9.14
CA VAL A 655 -13.51 -25.89 -8.49
C VAL A 655 -14.92 -25.44 -8.85
N VAL A 656 -15.59 -26.21 -9.73
CA VAL A 656 -17.02 -26.07 -10.01
C VAL A 656 -17.86 -26.97 -9.10
N SER A 657 -18.12 -26.49 -7.89
CA SER A 657 -19.31 -26.84 -7.11
C SER A 657 -20.04 -25.55 -6.77
N ASP A 658 -21.14 -25.31 -7.48
CA ASP A 658 -21.77 -23.99 -7.55
C ASP A 658 -22.91 -23.85 -6.51
N CYS A 659 -22.63 -23.11 -5.43
CA CYS A 659 -23.58 -22.79 -4.37
C CYS A 659 -24.78 -21.95 -4.87
N CYS A 660 -24.64 -21.30 -6.04
CA CYS A 660 -25.65 -20.42 -6.64
C CYS A 660 -26.75 -21.17 -7.39
N THR A 661 -26.50 -22.42 -7.80
CA THR A 661 -27.47 -23.21 -8.58
C THR A 661 -27.68 -24.65 -8.11
N THR A 662 -26.80 -25.21 -7.27
CA THR A 662 -26.89 -26.63 -6.88
C THR A 662 -27.59 -26.85 -5.54
N VAL A 663 -28.45 -27.88 -5.50
CA VAL A 663 -29.09 -28.39 -4.28
C VAL A 663 -28.56 -29.79 -3.96
N GLY A 664 -28.25 -30.04 -2.69
CA GLY A 664 -27.58 -31.26 -2.20
C GLY A 664 -28.44 -32.09 -1.23
N GLU A 665 -28.22 -33.41 -1.19
CA GLU A 665 -28.84 -34.29 -0.17
C GLU A 665 -28.07 -34.29 1.18
N VAL A 666 -26.95 -33.55 1.25
CA VAL A 666 -26.11 -33.30 2.43
C VAL A 666 -25.99 -31.79 2.65
N GLY A 667 -25.53 -31.37 3.83
CA GLY A 667 -25.22 -29.96 4.09
C GLY A 667 -23.86 -29.55 3.52
N GLY A 668 -23.72 -28.24 3.30
CA GLY A 668 -22.67 -27.64 2.49
C GLY A 668 -22.96 -27.72 0.99
N CYS A 669 -22.51 -26.71 0.22
CA CYS A 669 -22.57 -26.72 -1.24
C CYS A 669 -21.36 -27.40 -1.90
N GLY A 670 -20.51 -28.05 -1.11
CA GLY A 670 -19.38 -28.86 -1.56
C GLY A 670 -18.06 -28.08 -1.60
N PRO A 671 -16.93 -28.80 -1.81
CA PRO A 671 -15.60 -28.18 -1.80
C PRO A 671 -15.41 -27.33 -3.06
N GLY A 672 -15.75 -26.05 -2.95
CA GLY A 672 -15.57 -25.06 -4.01
C GLY A 672 -15.44 -23.63 -3.48
N ASN A 673 -16.28 -23.25 -2.51
CA ASN A 673 -16.23 -21.92 -1.92
C ASN A 673 -16.57 -21.97 -0.42
N LEU A 674 -15.54 -22.13 0.44
CA LEU A 674 -15.75 -22.14 1.90
C LEU A 674 -16.27 -20.80 2.43
N ALA A 675 -15.90 -19.67 1.83
CA ALA A 675 -16.41 -18.36 2.24
C ALA A 675 -17.93 -18.24 2.01
N CYS A 676 -18.43 -18.80 0.90
CA CYS A 676 -19.87 -18.97 0.67
C CYS A 676 -20.51 -19.89 1.70
N GLU A 677 -19.94 -21.08 1.91
CA GLU A 677 -20.49 -22.08 2.82
C GLU A 677 -20.59 -21.51 4.23
N ASP A 678 -19.51 -20.93 4.76
CA ASP A 678 -19.47 -20.27 6.07
C ASP A 678 -20.46 -19.09 6.18
N CYS A 679 -20.61 -18.29 5.13
CA CYS A 679 -21.57 -17.18 5.11
C CYS A 679 -23.02 -17.67 5.17
N VAL A 680 -23.40 -18.59 4.27
CA VAL A 680 -24.76 -19.17 4.23
C VAL A 680 -25.05 -19.95 5.51
N CYS A 681 -24.04 -20.62 6.08
CA CYS A 681 -24.08 -21.26 7.40
C CYS A 681 -24.28 -20.30 8.57
N ALA A 682 -23.73 -19.08 8.50
CA ALA A 682 -23.94 -18.06 9.51
C ALA A 682 -25.36 -17.46 9.45
N LEU A 683 -25.96 -17.37 8.26
CA LEU A 683 -27.37 -16.95 8.09
C LEU A 683 -28.35 -18.05 8.53
N ASP A 684 -28.18 -19.27 8.05
CA ASP A 684 -28.98 -20.44 8.47
C ASP A 684 -28.10 -21.69 8.69
N PRO A 685 -27.83 -22.07 9.96
CA PRO A 685 -27.09 -23.28 10.28
C PRO A 685 -27.67 -24.59 9.72
N PHE A 686 -28.96 -24.61 9.33
CA PHE A 686 -29.54 -25.77 8.65
C PHE A 686 -28.89 -26.06 7.29
N CYS A 687 -28.24 -25.08 6.64
CA CYS A 687 -27.54 -25.27 5.37
C CYS A 687 -26.22 -26.07 5.49
N CYS A 688 -25.62 -26.13 6.68
CA CYS A 688 -24.46 -27.00 6.99
C CYS A 688 -24.89 -28.31 7.66
N ASP A 689 -25.85 -28.23 8.59
CA ASP A 689 -26.27 -29.39 9.40
C ASP A 689 -27.23 -30.34 8.65
N THR A 690 -27.89 -29.86 7.60
CA THR A 690 -28.90 -30.61 6.83
C THR A 690 -28.80 -30.34 5.33
N ALA A 691 -29.57 -31.07 4.51
CA ALA A 691 -29.55 -30.98 3.05
C ALA A 691 -29.58 -29.52 2.53
N PHE A 692 -28.59 -29.14 1.73
CA PHE A 692 -28.49 -27.82 1.09
C PHE A 692 -29.63 -27.65 0.07
N ASP A 693 -30.75 -27.09 0.52
CA ASP A 693 -31.98 -26.99 -0.28
C ASP A 693 -32.14 -25.61 -0.96
N GLN A 694 -33.29 -25.39 -1.62
CA GLN A 694 -33.52 -24.15 -2.37
C GLN A 694 -33.42 -22.89 -1.50
N LEU A 695 -33.69 -22.95 -0.19
CA LEU A 695 -33.52 -21.77 0.68
C LEU A 695 -32.05 -21.44 0.91
N CYS A 696 -31.17 -22.45 0.92
CA CYS A 696 -29.72 -22.25 0.99
C CYS A 696 -29.19 -21.66 -0.33
N VAL A 697 -29.73 -22.09 -1.47
CA VAL A 697 -29.46 -21.48 -2.78
C VAL A 697 -29.99 -20.04 -2.85
N ASP A 698 -31.20 -19.78 -2.38
CA ASP A 698 -31.79 -18.43 -2.35
C ASP A 698 -31.00 -17.49 -1.41
N ALA A 699 -30.42 -18.02 -0.32
CA ALA A 699 -29.51 -17.29 0.57
C ALA A 699 -28.13 -17.07 -0.07
N ALA A 700 -27.59 -18.05 -0.79
CA ALA A 700 -26.36 -17.92 -1.57
C ALA A 700 -26.50 -16.89 -2.70
N ASN A 701 -27.69 -16.72 -3.29
CA ASN A 701 -28.01 -15.65 -4.25
C ASN A 701 -28.50 -14.34 -3.59
N GLY A 702 -28.57 -14.29 -2.25
CA GLY A 702 -29.07 -13.14 -1.50
C GLY A 702 -28.03 -12.03 -1.33
N PRO A 703 -28.44 -10.79 -0.98
CA PRO A 703 -27.50 -9.67 -0.81
C PRO A 703 -26.50 -9.90 0.32
N ASP A 704 -26.83 -10.73 1.31
CA ASP A 704 -25.99 -10.97 2.50
C ASP A 704 -24.80 -11.92 2.22
N CYS A 705 -24.91 -12.84 1.24
CA CYS A 705 -23.84 -13.81 0.91
C CYS A 705 -23.50 -13.91 -0.58
N GLY A 706 -24.25 -13.26 -1.49
CA GLY A 706 -24.08 -13.40 -2.94
C GLY A 706 -22.72 -12.99 -3.48
N ILE A 707 -22.06 -12.05 -2.81
CA ILE A 707 -20.68 -11.65 -3.11
C ILE A 707 -19.70 -12.75 -2.65
N ALA A 708 -19.78 -13.18 -1.39
CA ALA A 708 -18.96 -14.27 -0.86
C ALA A 708 -19.15 -15.59 -1.63
N CYS A 709 -20.32 -15.78 -2.23
CA CYS A 709 -20.67 -16.94 -3.04
C CYS A 709 -20.32 -16.85 -4.53
N GLY A 710 -19.98 -15.66 -5.06
CA GLY A 710 -19.82 -15.45 -6.51
C GLY A 710 -21.13 -15.61 -7.30
N CYS A 711 -22.28 -15.58 -6.62
CA CYS A 711 -23.62 -15.69 -7.23
C CYS A 711 -24.13 -14.36 -7.76
N ILE A 712 -23.53 -13.27 -7.28
CA ILE A 712 -23.70 -11.93 -7.78
C ILE A 712 -22.34 -11.53 -8.35
N GLU A 713 -22.24 -11.39 -9.67
CA GLU A 713 -21.05 -10.74 -10.26
C GLU A 713 -21.04 -9.29 -9.77
N VAL A 714 -20.07 -8.98 -8.90
CA VAL A 714 -19.86 -7.60 -8.47
C VAL A 714 -19.09 -6.89 -9.57
N GLN A 715 -19.84 -6.21 -10.42
CA GLN A 715 -19.31 -5.10 -11.20
C GLN A 715 -19.01 -3.97 -10.20
N SER A 716 -17.88 -4.05 -9.48
CA SER A 716 -17.50 -3.05 -8.47
C SER A 716 -16.95 -1.79 -9.11
N ASP A 717 -17.86 -1.09 -9.79
CA ASP A 717 -17.67 0.26 -10.27
C ASP A 717 -17.16 1.14 -9.12
N CYS A 718 -15.96 1.69 -9.32
CA CYS A 718 -15.22 2.53 -8.38
C CYS A 718 -16.07 3.70 -7.87
N CYS A 719 -17.00 4.16 -8.71
CA CYS A 719 -17.86 5.30 -8.49
C CYS A 719 -19.13 4.99 -7.70
N THR A 720 -19.44 3.73 -7.38
CA THR A 720 -20.72 3.38 -6.73
C THR A 720 -20.65 2.25 -5.71
N THR A 721 -19.60 1.42 -5.73
CA THR A 721 -19.54 0.18 -4.93
C THR A 721 -18.56 0.28 -3.77
N THR A 722 -19.07 0.23 -2.54
CA THR A 722 -18.25 -0.03 -1.35
C THR A 722 -18.02 -1.53 -1.22
N SER A 723 -16.80 -1.99 -1.47
CA SER A 723 -16.47 -3.42 -1.53
C SER A 723 -15.95 -3.95 -0.19
N GLY A 724 -15.35 -3.10 0.64
CA GLY A 724 -14.61 -3.51 1.84
C GLY A 724 -13.33 -4.30 1.55
N LEU A 725 -12.94 -4.40 0.27
CA LEU A 725 -11.69 -4.98 -0.24
C LEU A 725 -10.82 -3.83 -0.77
N THR A 726 -9.51 -4.02 -0.87
CA THR A 726 -8.60 -3.03 -1.46
C THR A 726 -8.81 -2.87 -2.98
N GLY A 727 -8.81 -1.63 -3.47
CA GLY A 727 -8.90 -1.33 -4.91
C GLY A 727 -10.30 -1.40 -5.51
N CYS A 728 -10.40 -1.16 -6.83
CA CYS A 728 -11.63 -1.18 -7.61
C CYS A 728 -11.42 -1.74 -9.03
N THR A 729 -12.45 -1.77 -9.90
CA THR A 729 -12.29 -2.42 -11.22
C THR A 729 -11.65 -1.57 -12.32
N ASP A 730 -11.56 -0.26 -12.15
CA ASP A 730 -10.87 0.62 -13.11
C ASP A 730 -9.47 0.96 -12.58
N PRO A 731 -8.39 0.48 -13.20
CA PRO A 731 -7.03 0.71 -12.72
C PRO A 731 -6.56 2.17 -12.86
N THR A 732 -7.23 2.98 -13.69
CA THR A 732 -6.97 4.43 -13.83
C THR A 732 -7.58 5.17 -12.65
N CYS A 733 -8.85 4.85 -12.34
CA CYS A 733 -9.53 5.37 -11.17
C CYS A 733 -8.84 4.95 -9.87
N GLU A 734 -8.52 3.66 -9.73
CA GLU A 734 -7.78 3.12 -8.59
C GLU A 734 -6.45 3.85 -8.43
N ALA A 735 -5.63 3.98 -9.49
CA ALA A 735 -4.35 4.68 -9.40
C ALA A 735 -4.47 6.14 -8.94
N CYS A 736 -5.52 6.85 -9.35
CA CYS A 736 -5.78 8.21 -8.86
C CYS A 736 -6.18 8.20 -7.37
N VAL A 737 -7.17 7.37 -6.98
CA VAL A 737 -7.64 7.30 -5.59
C VAL A 737 -6.54 6.80 -4.64
N CYS A 738 -5.74 5.80 -5.03
CA CYS A 738 -4.57 5.35 -4.25
C CYS A 738 -3.53 6.46 -4.02
N ALA A 739 -3.44 7.44 -4.92
CA ALA A 739 -2.51 8.55 -4.80
C ALA A 739 -3.02 9.66 -3.87
N LEU A 740 -4.35 9.73 -3.65
CA LEU A 740 -5.00 10.62 -2.69
C LEU A 740 -5.07 9.97 -1.30
N ASP A 741 -5.69 8.78 -1.20
CA ASP A 741 -5.72 7.96 0.02
C ASP A 741 -5.20 6.53 -0.23
N PRO A 742 -3.95 6.23 0.19
CA PRO A 742 -3.41 4.87 0.18
C PRO A 742 -4.27 3.86 0.96
N PHE A 743 -5.12 4.28 1.92
CA PHE A 743 -6.02 3.39 2.67
C PHE A 743 -6.99 2.64 1.75
N CYS A 744 -7.43 3.26 0.66
CA CYS A 744 -8.33 2.65 -0.32
C CYS A 744 -7.71 1.44 -1.04
N CYS A 745 -6.38 1.40 -1.12
CA CYS A 745 -5.62 0.40 -1.86
C CYS A 745 -4.77 -0.51 -0.97
N GLU A 746 -4.49 -0.10 0.28
CA GLU A 746 -3.78 -0.91 1.28
C GLU A 746 -4.70 -1.54 2.34
N THR A 747 -5.88 -0.95 2.61
CA THR A 747 -6.80 -1.41 3.66
C THR A 747 -8.20 -1.77 3.18
N SER A 748 -8.97 -0.84 2.58
CA SER A 748 -10.33 -1.13 2.08
C SER A 748 -10.94 0.01 1.27
N TRP A 749 -11.60 -0.34 0.16
CA TRP A 749 -12.46 0.54 -0.63
C TRP A 749 -13.83 0.69 0.03
N ASP A 750 -14.00 1.79 0.77
CA ASP A 750 -15.24 2.13 1.48
C ASP A 750 -15.91 3.39 0.92
N GLY A 751 -16.83 4.00 1.68
CA GLY A 751 -17.58 5.18 1.23
C GLY A 751 -16.74 6.44 1.05
N ILE A 752 -15.54 6.52 1.65
CA ILE A 752 -14.59 7.62 1.46
C ILE A 752 -13.92 7.45 0.09
N CYS A 753 -13.43 6.25 -0.21
CA CYS A 753 -12.83 5.90 -1.51
C CYS A 753 -13.78 6.13 -2.69
N VAL A 754 -15.08 5.82 -2.50
CA VAL A 754 -16.12 6.11 -3.51
C VAL A 754 -16.35 7.62 -3.66
N ASN A 755 -16.27 8.41 -2.58
CA ASN A 755 -16.36 9.86 -2.66
C ASN A 755 -15.13 10.46 -3.38
N GLU A 756 -13.92 10.00 -3.08
CA GLU A 756 -12.69 10.45 -3.74
C GLU A 756 -12.70 10.10 -5.23
N ALA A 757 -13.17 8.89 -5.59
CA ALA A 757 -13.43 8.49 -6.97
C ALA A 757 -14.42 9.44 -7.69
N GLN A 758 -15.49 9.84 -7.01
CA GLN A 758 -16.54 10.71 -7.56
C GLN A 758 -16.18 12.20 -7.61
N ASN A 759 -15.36 12.70 -6.68
CA ASN A 759 -15.17 14.13 -6.44
C ASN A 759 -13.80 14.62 -6.90
N ASP A 760 -12.75 13.86 -6.59
CA ASP A 760 -11.36 14.28 -6.72
C ASP A 760 -10.67 13.60 -7.91
N CYS A 761 -11.07 12.37 -8.22
CA CYS A 761 -10.61 11.57 -9.36
C CYS A 761 -11.62 11.46 -10.51
N ALA A 762 -12.68 12.27 -10.51
CA ALA A 762 -13.83 12.15 -11.41
C ALA A 762 -13.48 12.09 -12.92
N ALA A 763 -12.42 12.79 -13.32
CA ALA A 763 -11.95 12.84 -14.71
C ALA A 763 -11.30 11.51 -15.16
N ASP A 764 -10.58 10.83 -14.26
CA ASP A 764 -9.91 9.55 -14.50
C ASP A 764 -10.85 8.36 -14.25
N CYS A 765 -11.83 8.52 -13.35
CA CYS A 765 -12.79 7.49 -12.98
C CYS A 765 -14.02 7.38 -13.90
N ASN A 766 -14.25 8.37 -14.78
CA ASN A 766 -15.40 8.42 -15.71
C ASN A 766 -16.76 8.15 -15.01
N CYS A 767 -16.91 8.66 -13.79
CA CYS A 767 -18.08 8.38 -12.95
C CYS A 767 -19.38 8.93 -13.55
N PRO A 768 -20.50 8.17 -13.52
CA PRO A 768 -21.81 8.72 -13.87
C PRO A 768 -22.17 9.86 -12.90
N ALA A 769 -22.42 11.05 -13.43
CA ALA A 769 -22.77 12.21 -12.61
C ALA A 769 -24.09 11.98 -11.83
N ILE A 770 -23.98 11.66 -10.54
CA ILE A 770 -25.13 11.46 -9.65
C ILE A 770 -25.56 12.81 -9.07
N SER A 771 -26.61 13.41 -9.63
CA SER A 771 -27.20 14.67 -9.15
C SER A 771 -28.02 14.47 -7.88
N ASP A 772 -27.38 14.23 -6.72
CA ASP A 772 -28.06 13.96 -5.44
C ASP A 772 -28.50 15.24 -4.66
N CYS A 773 -28.44 16.42 -5.30
CA CYS A 773 -29.03 17.65 -4.76
C CYS A 773 -30.54 17.57 -4.47
N CYS A 774 -31.23 16.58 -5.05
CA CYS A 774 -32.67 16.36 -4.86
C CYS A 774 -33.02 15.60 -3.57
N THR A 775 -32.06 14.90 -2.97
CA THR A 775 -32.32 13.91 -1.89
C THR A 775 -31.27 13.91 -0.77
N THR A 776 -30.05 14.40 -1.00
CA THR A 776 -29.00 14.46 0.02
C THR A 776 -29.28 15.52 1.07
N VAL A 777 -29.22 15.12 2.34
CA VAL A 777 -29.17 16.03 3.50
C VAL A 777 -27.85 15.76 4.21
N GLY A 778 -26.98 16.77 4.30
CA GLY A 778 -25.64 16.67 4.88
C GLY A 778 -25.32 17.79 5.86
N ASP A 779 -24.43 17.50 6.81
CA ASP A 779 -23.84 18.51 7.71
C ASP A 779 -22.63 19.24 7.05
N VAL A 780 -22.38 19.00 5.75
CA VAL A 780 -21.34 19.63 4.93
C VAL A 780 -21.96 20.57 3.89
N PRO A 781 -21.29 21.64 3.45
CA PRO A 781 -21.80 22.50 2.38
C PRO A 781 -21.75 21.81 1.00
N GLY A 782 -22.66 22.19 0.11
CA GLY A 782 -22.77 21.66 -1.25
C GLY A 782 -23.49 20.31 -1.36
N CYS A 783 -23.86 19.93 -2.58
CA CYS A 783 -24.60 18.68 -2.86
C CYS A 783 -23.87 17.70 -3.81
N GLY A 784 -22.56 17.92 -3.99
CA GLY A 784 -21.69 17.07 -4.79
C GLY A 784 -21.64 17.47 -6.28
N PRO A 785 -20.59 17.03 -7.00
CA PRO A 785 -20.25 17.52 -8.34
C PRO A 785 -21.24 17.11 -9.44
N GLY A 786 -22.25 16.29 -9.13
CA GLY A 786 -23.21 15.76 -10.11
C GLY A 786 -24.08 16.81 -10.80
N ASN A 787 -24.24 18.02 -10.24
CA ASN A 787 -24.98 19.11 -10.89
C ASN A 787 -24.60 20.52 -10.36
N ILE A 788 -23.45 21.04 -10.81
CA ILE A 788 -22.99 22.40 -10.47
C ILE A 788 -24.05 23.48 -10.77
N ALA A 789 -24.84 23.32 -11.84
CA ALA A 789 -25.91 24.27 -12.17
C ALA A 789 -27.10 24.25 -11.18
N CYS A 790 -27.33 23.12 -10.51
CA CYS A 790 -28.24 23.04 -9.37
C CYS A 790 -27.65 23.74 -8.16
N GLU A 791 -26.41 23.38 -7.82
CA GLU A 791 -25.71 23.91 -6.65
C GLU A 791 -25.62 25.43 -6.71
N ASP A 792 -25.08 26.00 -7.80
CA ASP A 792 -25.06 27.44 -8.07
C ASP A 792 -26.43 28.12 -7.88
N CYS A 793 -27.51 27.46 -8.32
CA CYS A 793 -28.87 27.98 -8.16
C CYS A 793 -29.30 27.98 -6.69
N VAL A 794 -29.06 26.89 -5.97
CA VAL A 794 -29.40 26.76 -4.54
C VAL A 794 -28.54 27.70 -3.69
N CYS A 795 -27.24 27.81 -3.95
CA CYS A 795 -26.33 28.80 -3.34
C CYS A 795 -26.82 30.23 -3.56
N ALA A 796 -27.33 30.55 -4.75
CA ALA A 796 -27.86 31.88 -5.08
C ALA A 796 -29.19 32.20 -4.38
N LEU A 797 -29.96 31.18 -3.97
CA LEU A 797 -31.17 31.35 -3.15
C LEU A 797 -30.86 31.43 -1.65
N ASP A 798 -30.00 30.55 -1.14
CA ASP A 798 -29.54 30.56 0.25
C ASP A 798 -28.05 30.17 0.35
N PRO A 799 -27.14 31.16 0.55
CA PRO A 799 -25.71 30.90 0.67
C PRO A 799 -25.32 29.93 1.79
N PHE A 800 -26.15 29.74 2.82
CA PHE A 800 -25.86 28.79 3.90
C PHE A 800 -25.77 27.33 3.40
N CYS A 801 -26.39 27.01 2.25
CA CYS A 801 -26.26 25.70 1.61
C CYS A 801 -24.84 25.40 1.12
N CYS A 802 -24.03 26.43 0.90
CA CYS A 802 -22.70 26.34 0.28
C CYS A 802 -21.59 26.93 1.17
N ASP A 803 -21.95 27.77 2.15
CA ASP A 803 -21.05 28.30 3.19
C ASP A 803 -21.11 27.49 4.51
N THR A 804 -22.07 26.58 4.71
CA THR A 804 -22.30 25.94 6.03
C THR A 804 -22.76 24.48 5.98
N ALA A 805 -23.94 24.18 5.42
CA ALA A 805 -24.48 22.81 5.39
C ALA A 805 -25.62 22.68 4.37
N PHE A 806 -25.64 21.59 3.60
CA PHE A 806 -26.72 21.26 2.67
C PHE A 806 -27.86 20.54 3.39
N ASP A 807 -28.64 21.31 4.17
CA ASP A 807 -29.72 20.78 5.01
C ASP A 807 -31.05 20.56 4.24
N GLN A 808 -32.10 20.13 4.94
CA GLN A 808 -33.41 19.88 4.34
C GLN A 808 -34.03 21.12 3.65
N LEU A 809 -33.65 22.35 4.02
CA LEU A 809 -34.09 23.57 3.32
C LEU A 809 -33.40 23.73 1.97
N CYS A 810 -32.14 23.28 1.86
CA CYS A 810 -31.41 23.22 0.58
C CYS A 810 -32.03 22.19 -0.36
N VAL A 811 -32.41 21.02 0.17
CA VAL A 811 -33.20 20.01 -0.56
C VAL A 811 -34.58 20.55 -0.97
N ASP A 812 -35.29 21.22 -0.07
CA ASP A 812 -36.60 21.83 -0.38
C ASP A 812 -36.48 22.96 -1.42
N ALA A 813 -35.33 23.65 -1.50
CA ALA A 813 -35.02 24.65 -2.52
C ALA A 813 -34.64 24.01 -3.88
N ALA A 814 -33.86 22.93 -3.87
CA ALA A 814 -33.53 22.12 -5.04
C ALA A 814 -34.79 21.45 -5.64
N ASN A 815 -35.74 21.03 -4.80
CA ASN A 815 -37.06 20.55 -5.22
C ASN A 815 -38.06 21.70 -5.49
N GLY A 816 -37.65 22.96 -5.27
CA GLY A 816 -38.50 24.14 -5.37
C GLY A 816 -38.72 24.64 -6.80
N PRO A 817 -39.73 25.50 -7.03
CA PRO A 817 -40.05 26.02 -8.37
C PRO A 817 -38.98 26.97 -8.93
N ASP A 818 -38.07 27.48 -8.08
CA ASP A 818 -37.04 28.44 -8.47
C ASP A 818 -35.75 27.74 -8.99
N CYS A 819 -35.39 26.55 -8.48
CA CYS A 819 -34.20 25.79 -8.91
C CYS A 819 -34.48 24.37 -9.45
N GLY A 820 -35.64 23.77 -9.20
CA GLY A 820 -35.89 22.36 -9.52
C GLY A 820 -35.94 21.98 -11.00
N ALA A 821 -35.95 22.96 -11.90
CA ALA A 821 -35.72 22.74 -13.32
C ALA A 821 -34.22 22.67 -13.68
N ALA A 822 -33.35 23.42 -12.98
CA ALA A 822 -31.89 23.31 -13.11
C ALA A 822 -31.37 22.05 -12.40
N CYS A 823 -31.99 21.70 -11.27
CA CYS A 823 -31.66 20.52 -10.48
C CYS A 823 -32.20 19.19 -11.02
N GLY A 824 -33.13 19.20 -11.98
CA GLY A 824 -33.81 18.00 -12.46
C GLY A 824 -34.77 17.35 -11.44
N CYS A 825 -34.93 17.92 -10.24
CA CYS A 825 -35.70 17.34 -9.14
C CYS A 825 -37.22 17.36 -9.34
N ILE A 826 -37.74 18.15 -10.29
CA ILE A 826 -39.17 18.20 -10.59
C ILE A 826 -39.53 17.08 -11.58
N ALA A 827 -39.82 15.90 -11.03
CA ALA A 827 -40.33 14.76 -11.81
C ALA A 827 -41.66 15.13 -12.49
N THR A 828 -41.70 15.03 -13.82
CA THR A 828 -42.88 15.35 -14.65
C THR A 828 -43.90 14.21 -14.54
N PRO A 829 -45.09 14.37 -13.90
CA PRO A 829 -45.99 13.25 -13.57
C PRO A 829 -46.57 12.47 -14.76
N CYS A 830 -46.40 12.98 -15.97
CA CYS A 830 -46.75 12.30 -17.23
C CYS A 830 -45.77 11.16 -17.59
N ILE A 831 -44.47 11.34 -17.34
CA ILE A 831 -43.41 10.40 -17.74
C ILE A 831 -43.50 9.14 -16.87
N ASP A 832 -43.73 9.31 -15.57
CA ASP A 832 -44.03 8.21 -14.62
C ASP A 832 -45.26 7.36 -15.00
N PHE A 833 -46.18 7.93 -15.79
CA PHE A 833 -47.34 7.19 -16.32
C PHE A 833 -47.07 6.51 -17.68
N GLY A 834 -45.83 6.53 -18.16
CA GLY A 834 -45.40 5.91 -19.41
C GLY A 834 -45.84 6.67 -20.66
N VAL A 835 -46.05 7.99 -20.55
CA VAL A 835 -46.32 8.86 -21.70
C VAL A 835 -44.99 9.29 -22.33
N ASP A 836 -44.90 9.22 -23.66
CA ASP A 836 -43.73 9.66 -24.42
C ASP A 836 -43.34 11.12 -24.11
N PRO A 837 -42.03 11.46 -24.00
CA PRO A 837 -41.60 12.81 -23.63
C PRO A 837 -42.13 13.93 -24.55
N ALA A 838 -42.11 13.75 -25.87
CA ALA A 838 -42.57 14.77 -26.82
C ALA A 838 -44.11 14.91 -26.79
N CYS A 839 -44.82 13.81 -26.54
CA CYS A 839 -46.25 13.86 -26.22
C CYS A 839 -46.51 14.60 -24.89
N CYS A 840 -45.70 14.39 -23.86
CA CYS A 840 -45.85 15.10 -22.60
C CYS A 840 -45.65 16.61 -22.76
N ASP A 841 -44.58 17.07 -23.42
CA ASP A 841 -44.34 18.51 -23.66
C ASP A 841 -45.54 19.18 -24.35
N THR A 842 -46.15 18.48 -25.31
CA THR A 842 -47.35 18.93 -26.02
C THR A 842 -48.56 19.06 -25.09
N ILE A 843 -48.74 18.13 -24.14
CA ILE A 843 -49.78 18.18 -23.11
C ILE A 843 -49.49 19.31 -22.09
N CYS A 844 -48.26 19.45 -21.61
CA CYS A 844 -47.84 20.50 -20.67
C CYS A 844 -48.06 21.91 -21.25
N ALA A 845 -47.81 22.10 -22.54
CA ALA A 845 -48.01 23.37 -23.23
C ALA A 845 -49.49 23.79 -23.33
N VAL A 846 -50.42 22.83 -23.22
CA VAL A 846 -51.87 23.07 -23.29
C VAL A 846 -52.51 23.15 -21.90
N ASP A 847 -52.12 22.26 -20.97
CA ASP A 847 -52.54 22.31 -19.57
C ASP A 847 -51.35 22.01 -18.61
N PRO A 848 -50.66 23.05 -18.10
CA PRO A 848 -49.52 22.89 -17.18
C PRO A 848 -49.83 22.09 -15.91
N PHE A 849 -51.10 22.02 -15.46
CA PHE A 849 -51.45 21.29 -14.24
C PHE A 849 -51.18 19.78 -14.34
N CYS A 850 -51.21 19.22 -15.56
CA CYS A 850 -50.86 17.82 -15.84
C CYS A 850 -49.38 17.50 -15.59
N CYS A 851 -48.53 18.53 -15.55
CA CYS A 851 -47.07 18.42 -15.41
C CYS A 851 -46.56 18.99 -14.08
N GLU A 852 -47.37 19.82 -13.39
CA GLU A 852 -47.03 20.43 -12.10
C GLU A 852 -47.66 19.74 -10.87
N THR A 853 -48.75 18.95 -11.02
CA THR A 853 -49.52 18.51 -9.84
C THR A 853 -50.01 17.06 -9.81
N SER A 854 -50.58 16.52 -10.89
CA SER A 854 -50.94 15.10 -11.01
C SER A 854 -51.49 14.75 -12.40
N PHE A 855 -51.11 13.58 -12.93
CA PHE A 855 -51.64 13.08 -14.20
C PHE A 855 -52.99 12.38 -13.99
N ASP A 856 -54.10 13.12 -14.17
CA ASP A 856 -55.45 12.64 -13.85
C ASP A 856 -56.31 12.28 -15.08
N SER A 857 -57.60 12.00 -14.86
CA SER A 857 -58.54 11.63 -15.94
C SER A 857 -58.84 12.75 -16.96
N ILE A 858 -58.45 13.99 -16.69
CA ILE A 858 -58.52 15.11 -17.64
C ILE A 858 -57.27 15.05 -18.54
N CYS A 859 -56.08 14.88 -17.95
CA CYS A 859 -54.82 14.68 -18.68
C CYS A 859 -54.87 13.48 -19.63
N GLN A 860 -55.51 12.37 -19.21
CA GLN A 860 -55.78 11.21 -20.07
C GLN A 860 -56.74 11.49 -21.25
N GLY A 861 -57.55 12.56 -21.19
CA GLY A 861 -58.38 13.00 -22.32
C GLY A 861 -57.58 13.75 -23.39
N GLU A 862 -56.59 14.52 -22.95
CA GLU A 862 -55.72 15.33 -23.82
C GLU A 862 -54.61 14.50 -24.50
N LEU A 863 -54.43 13.22 -24.15
CA LEU A 863 -53.60 12.26 -24.91
C LEU A 863 -53.96 12.21 -26.40
N SER A 864 -55.22 12.51 -26.73
CA SER A 864 -55.73 12.60 -28.11
C SER A 864 -55.18 13.80 -28.92
N LEU A 865 -54.35 14.65 -28.32
CA LEU A 865 -53.57 15.70 -28.99
C LEU A 865 -52.23 15.19 -29.53
N CYS A 866 -51.69 14.10 -28.98
CA CYS A 866 -50.39 13.55 -29.39
C CYS A 866 -50.45 12.75 -30.71
N ASP A 867 -51.63 12.23 -31.07
CA ASP A 867 -51.89 11.64 -32.39
C ASP A 867 -52.12 12.74 -33.46
N ALA A 868 -51.15 13.64 -33.62
CA ALA A 868 -51.05 14.49 -34.79
C ALA A 868 -50.34 13.69 -35.90
N PRO A 869 -51.06 13.20 -36.93
CA PRO A 869 -50.42 12.37 -37.95
C PRO A 869 -49.44 13.21 -38.77
N ASN A 870 -48.14 12.90 -38.68
CA ASN A 870 -47.15 13.44 -39.61
C ASN A 870 -47.52 12.96 -41.02
N PRO A 871 -47.98 13.86 -41.93
CA PRO A 871 -48.51 13.45 -43.22
C PRO A 871 -47.45 12.82 -44.14
N CYS A 872 -46.16 13.08 -43.88
CA CYS A 872 -45.04 12.50 -44.63
C CYS A 872 -44.88 11.00 -44.32
N LEU A 873 -44.90 10.63 -43.03
CA LEU A 873 -44.82 9.23 -42.58
C LEU A 873 -46.08 8.43 -42.98
N ASP A 874 -47.27 9.04 -42.86
CA ASP A 874 -48.55 8.40 -43.27
C ASP A 874 -48.68 8.25 -44.81
N PHE A 875 -47.85 8.96 -45.59
CA PHE A 875 -47.69 8.76 -47.03
C PHE A 875 -46.68 7.65 -47.39
N GLY A 876 -45.99 7.07 -46.38
CA GLY A 876 -45.03 5.98 -46.56
C GLY A 876 -43.61 6.42 -46.89
N VAL A 877 -43.22 7.65 -46.55
CA VAL A 877 -41.83 8.14 -46.67
C VAL A 877 -41.07 7.78 -45.38
N SER A 878 -39.78 7.42 -45.50
CA SER A 878 -38.95 7.02 -44.35
C SER A 878 -38.65 8.19 -43.41
N GLN A 879 -38.39 7.90 -42.12
CA GLN A 879 -38.16 8.93 -41.09
C GLN A 879 -37.04 9.90 -41.48
N ALA A 880 -35.86 9.41 -41.86
CA ALA A 880 -34.72 10.26 -42.25
C ALA A 880 -35.02 11.13 -43.49
N CYS A 881 -35.80 10.62 -44.46
CA CYS A 881 -36.24 11.40 -45.61
C CYS A 881 -37.30 12.45 -45.20
N CYS A 882 -38.24 12.10 -44.34
CA CYS A 882 -39.19 13.06 -43.78
C CYS A 882 -38.49 14.17 -43.03
N ASP A 883 -37.55 13.88 -42.12
CA ASP A 883 -36.81 14.90 -41.38
C ASP A 883 -36.05 15.85 -42.31
N THR A 884 -35.46 15.32 -43.39
CA THR A 884 -34.81 16.11 -44.44
C THR A 884 -35.80 17.01 -45.20
N ILE A 885 -36.98 16.51 -45.55
CA ILE A 885 -38.04 17.29 -46.21
C ILE A 885 -38.63 18.35 -45.25
N CYS A 886 -38.89 17.99 -43.99
CA CYS A 886 -39.43 18.90 -42.96
C CYS A 886 -38.45 20.05 -42.66
N ALA A 887 -37.13 19.80 -42.72
CA ALA A 887 -36.11 20.83 -42.53
C ALA A 887 -36.05 21.86 -43.69
N VAL A 888 -36.51 21.48 -44.89
CA VAL A 888 -36.52 22.36 -46.08
C VAL A 888 -37.88 23.05 -46.26
N ASP A 889 -39.00 22.33 -46.10
CA ASP A 889 -40.34 22.91 -46.05
C ASP A 889 -41.21 22.28 -44.94
N PRO A 890 -41.29 22.92 -43.76
CA PRO A 890 -42.09 22.44 -42.63
C PRO A 890 -43.58 22.21 -42.95
N PHE A 891 -44.15 22.87 -43.96
CA PHE A 891 -45.57 22.71 -44.29
C PHE A 891 -45.93 21.28 -44.72
N CYS A 892 -44.97 20.53 -45.28
CA CYS A 892 -45.15 19.14 -45.69
C CYS A 892 -45.36 18.18 -44.51
N CYS A 893 -44.98 18.58 -43.30
CA CYS A 893 -45.05 17.76 -42.08
C CYS A 893 -46.11 18.26 -41.08
N GLU A 894 -46.55 19.51 -41.21
CA GLU A 894 -47.56 20.11 -40.31
C GLU A 894 -49.01 20.03 -40.80
N THR A 895 -49.28 19.92 -42.11
CA THR A 895 -50.63 20.19 -42.65
C THR A 895 -51.21 19.20 -43.65
N ALA A 896 -50.44 18.79 -44.67
CA ALA A 896 -50.76 17.69 -45.59
C ALA A 896 -49.58 17.44 -46.53
N PHE A 897 -49.29 16.17 -46.82
CA PHE A 897 -48.36 15.81 -47.89
C PHE A 897 -49.09 15.91 -49.23
N ASP A 898 -48.71 16.88 -50.07
CA ASP A 898 -49.39 17.16 -51.34
C ASP A 898 -48.42 17.25 -52.55
N LEU A 899 -48.97 17.56 -53.73
CA LEU A 899 -48.24 17.66 -54.99
C LEU A 899 -47.08 18.69 -55.02
N THR A 900 -46.93 19.57 -54.03
CA THR A 900 -45.71 20.37 -53.87
C THR A 900 -44.62 19.63 -53.09
N CYS A 901 -44.99 18.81 -52.11
CA CYS A 901 -44.05 17.95 -51.36
C CYS A 901 -43.47 16.82 -52.24
N GLU A 902 -44.24 16.32 -53.23
CA GLU A 902 -43.75 15.37 -54.24
C GLU A 902 -42.53 15.87 -55.04
N GLY A 903 -42.26 17.18 -55.10
CA GLY A 903 -41.05 17.72 -55.74
C GLY A 903 -39.78 17.55 -54.92
N GLU A 904 -39.91 17.61 -53.59
CA GLU A 904 -38.78 17.62 -52.64
C GLU A 904 -38.33 16.20 -52.26
N LEU A 905 -39.07 15.14 -52.65
CA LEU A 905 -38.62 13.74 -52.58
C LEU A 905 -37.27 13.51 -53.29
N SER A 906 -36.92 14.35 -54.26
CA SER A 906 -35.62 14.30 -54.95
C SER A 906 -34.42 14.70 -54.07
N LEU A 907 -34.65 15.18 -52.85
CA LEU A 907 -33.62 15.43 -51.85
C LEU A 907 -33.17 14.17 -51.09
N CYS A 908 -33.94 13.08 -51.17
CA CYS A 908 -33.71 11.86 -50.38
C CYS A 908 -32.92 10.76 -51.12
N GLU A 909 -32.40 11.02 -52.33
CA GLU A 909 -31.57 10.06 -53.06
C GLU A 909 -30.21 9.88 -52.37
N GLY A 910 -30.12 8.93 -51.41
CA GLY A 910 -28.85 8.42 -50.89
C GLY A 910 -28.67 8.29 -49.37
N THR A 911 -29.70 8.48 -48.54
CA THR A 911 -29.56 8.36 -47.07
C THR A 911 -30.63 7.48 -46.42
N GLY A 912 -30.34 6.18 -46.32
CA GLY A 912 -31.00 5.28 -45.35
C GLY A 912 -31.30 3.87 -45.87
N ASN A 913 -30.41 2.91 -45.59
CA ASN A 913 -30.76 1.50 -45.37
C ASN A 913 -29.66 0.85 -44.48
N PRO A 914 -29.95 -0.16 -43.62
CA PRO A 914 -29.02 -0.60 -42.58
C PRO A 914 -28.07 -1.71 -43.07
N VAL A 915 -27.41 -2.37 -42.11
CA VAL A 915 -26.40 -3.43 -42.28
C VAL A 915 -26.87 -4.52 -43.25
N CYS A 916 -26.22 -4.59 -44.41
CA CYS A 916 -26.58 -5.42 -45.55
C CYS A 916 -26.72 -6.93 -45.25
N CYS A 917 -26.06 -7.39 -44.18
CA CYS A 917 -25.99 -8.78 -43.75
C CYS A 917 -27.13 -9.24 -42.82
N GLU A 918 -28.00 -8.34 -42.32
CA GLU A 918 -28.89 -8.66 -41.19
C GLU A 918 -30.37 -8.71 -41.57
N THR A 919 -30.88 -7.66 -42.20
CA THR A 919 -32.31 -7.52 -42.52
C THR A 919 -32.52 -6.92 -43.91
N GLY A 920 -33.59 -7.36 -44.57
CA GLY A 920 -34.10 -6.74 -45.79
C GLY A 920 -35.36 -5.96 -45.46
N ASP A 921 -35.34 -4.67 -45.71
CA ASP A 921 -36.41 -3.71 -45.44
C ASP A 921 -37.44 -3.67 -46.59
N GLY A 922 -36.99 -3.97 -47.81
CA GLY A 922 -37.80 -4.02 -49.02
C GLY A 922 -37.54 -2.88 -50.01
N ASP A 923 -36.70 -1.89 -49.70
CA ASP A 923 -36.23 -0.89 -50.66
C ASP A 923 -34.97 -1.36 -51.41
N PRO A 924 -34.69 -0.91 -52.64
CA PRO A 924 -33.52 -1.37 -53.39
C PRO A 924 -32.21 -0.80 -52.83
N GLY A 925 -31.17 -1.63 -52.73
CA GLY A 925 -29.84 -1.26 -52.22
C GLY A 925 -29.66 -1.45 -50.72
N CYS A 926 -28.45 -1.23 -50.20
CA CYS A 926 -28.14 -1.39 -48.77
C CYS A 926 -27.09 -0.38 -48.28
N GLY A 927 -26.81 -0.35 -46.97
CA GLY A 927 -25.94 0.67 -46.36
C GLY A 927 -24.46 0.66 -46.76
N ASP A 928 -23.97 -0.41 -47.38
CA ASP A 928 -22.58 -0.56 -47.85
C ASP A 928 -22.53 -0.67 -49.38
N ALA A 929 -21.90 0.30 -50.03
CA ALA A 929 -21.84 0.39 -51.49
C ALA A 929 -20.98 -0.70 -52.17
N ASN A 930 -20.03 -1.32 -51.47
CA ASN A 930 -19.25 -2.44 -51.99
C ASN A 930 -20.06 -3.74 -51.89
N CYS A 931 -20.72 -3.95 -50.75
CA CYS A 931 -21.63 -5.07 -50.56
C CYS A 931 -22.80 -5.03 -51.55
N GLU A 932 -23.45 -3.86 -51.67
CA GLU A 932 -24.50 -3.61 -52.66
C GLU A 932 -23.97 -3.95 -54.06
N ALA A 933 -22.83 -3.39 -54.48
CA ALA A 933 -22.28 -3.64 -55.81
C ALA A 933 -22.02 -5.13 -56.12
N CYS A 934 -21.62 -5.93 -55.13
CA CYS A 934 -21.52 -7.39 -55.30
C CYS A 934 -22.90 -8.04 -55.46
N VAL A 935 -23.85 -7.76 -54.55
CA VAL A 935 -25.19 -8.38 -54.59
C VAL A 935 -25.96 -7.96 -55.85
N CYS A 936 -25.88 -6.69 -56.29
CA CYS A 936 -26.45 -6.24 -57.57
C CYS A 936 -25.92 -7.02 -58.78
N ALA A 937 -24.67 -7.50 -58.73
CA ALA A 937 -24.05 -8.26 -59.80
C ALA A 937 -24.50 -9.73 -59.82
N LEU A 938 -25.01 -10.24 -58.69
CA LEU A 938 -25.59 -11.58 -58.54
C LEU A 938 -27.08 -11.58 -58.88
N ASP A 939 -27.88 -10.77 -58.17
CA ASP A 939 -29.28 -10.51 -58.48
C ASP A 939 -29.57 -9.00 -58.60
N PRO A 940 -29.73 -8.49 -59.84
CA PRO A 940 -30.16 -7.11 -60.07
C PRO A 940 -31.47 -6.72 -59.39
N PHE A 941 -32.33 -7.68 -59.02
CA PHE A 941 -33.55 -7.42 -58.25
C PHE A 941 -33.26 -6.67 -56.94
N CYS A 942 -32.14 -6.97 -56.28
CA CYS A 942 -31.76 -6.36 -55.01
C CYS A 942 -31.50 -4.85 -55.09
N CYS A 943 -31.20 -4.34 -56.30
CA CYS A 943 -30.83 -2.93 -56.52
C CYS A 943 -31.76 -2.22 -57.51
N ASP A 944 -32.48 -2.96 -58.35
CA ASP A 944 -33.53 -2.43 -59.24
C ASP A 944 -34.94 -2.51 -58.62
N THR A 945 -35.17 -3.28 -57.54
CA THR A 945 -36.54 -3.58 -57.06
C THR A 945 -36.73 -3.67 -55.55
N ALA A 946 -35.94 -4.43 -54.79
CA ALA A 946 -36.06 -4.56 -53.33
C ALA A 946 -34.91 -5.37 -52.70
N TRP A 947 -34.33 -4.90 -51.60
CA TRP A 947 -33.41 -5.66 -50.75
C TRP A 947 -34.22 -6.50 -49.76
N ASP A 948 -34.42 -7.79 -50.08
CA ASP A 948 -35.20 -8.71 -49.25
C ASP A 948 -34.35 -9.82 -48.61
N GLY A 949 -34.99 -10.78 -47.95
CA GLY A 949 -34.29 -11.90 -47.30
C GLY A 949 -33.53 -12.84 -48.24
N ILE A 950 -33.70 -12.73 -49.56
CA ILE A 950 -32.85 -13.39 -50.57
C ILE A 950 -31.57 -12.57 -50.74
N CYS A 951 -31.67 -11.24 -50.88
CA CYS A 951 -30.52 -10.34 -50.99
C CYS A 951 -29.58 -10.43 -49.77
N VAL A 952 -30.14 -10.47 -48.55
CA VAL A 952 -29.39 -10.75 -47.32
C VAL A 952 -28.71 -12.13 -47.37
N GLY A 953 -29.39 -13.15 -47.90
CA GLY A 953 -28.83 -14.49 -48.08
C GLY A 953 -27.70 -14.54 -49.11
N GLU A 954 -27.74 -13.71 -50.15
CA GLU A 954 -26.66 -13.59 -51.14
C GLU A 954 -25.47 -12.80 -50.59
N ALA A 955 -25.71 -11.73 -49.82
CA ALA A 955 -24.69 -11.03 -49.06
C ALA A 955 -23.92 -11.98 -48.13
N GLN A 956 -24.66 -12.73 -47.30
CA GLN A 956 -24.12 -13.69 -46.33
C GLN A 956 -23.43 -14.93 -46.93
N ALA A 957 -23.77 -15.35 -48.15
CA ALA A 957 -23.31 -16.62 -48.71
C ALA A 957 -22.37 -16.50 -49.91
N GLN A 958 -22.37 -15.36 -50.61
CA GLN A 958 -21.66 -15.18 -51.88
C GLN A 958 -20.79 -13.91 -51.93
N CYS A 959 -21.18 -12.86 -51.20
CA CYS A 959 -20.43 -11.59 -51.11
C CYS A 959 -19.69 -11.42 -49.76
N GLN A 960 -19.47 -12.49 -48.99
CA GLN A 960 -18.96 -12.45 -47.60
C GLN A 960 -17.75 -11.53 -47.38
N VAL A 961 -16.77 -11.55 -48.28
CA VAL A 961 -15.53 -10.76 -48.18
C VAL A 961 -15.77 -9.26 -48.45
N GLU A 962 -16.72 -8.94 -49.33
CA GLU A 962 -17.05 -7.57 -49.75
C GLU A 962 -18.12 -6.93 -48.85
N CYS A 963 -18.88 -7.76 -48.13
CA CYS A 963 -19.94 -7.34 -47.19
C CYS A 963 -19.56 -7.46 -45.70
N GLY A 964 -18.43 -8.09 -45.35
CA GLY A 964 -18.05 -8.32 -43.95
C GLY A 964 -18.96 -9.28 -43.17
N CYS A 965 -19.79 -10.09 -43.84
CA CYS A 965 -20.81 -10.94 -43.20
C CYS A 965 -20.26 -12.22 -42.51
N GLY A 966 -19.07 -12.18 -41.90
CA GLY A 966 -18.40 -13.34 -41.32
C GLY A 966 -17.73 -13.05 -39.98
N THR A 967 -17.83 -14.01 -39.07
CA THR A 967 -17.08 -14.09 -37.80
C THR A 967 -15.62 -14.45 -38.01
#